data_AF-A0A2W5DUX4-F1
#
_entry.id   AF-A0A2W5DUX4-F1
#
_cell.length_a   1.000
_cell.length_b   1.000
_cell.length_c   1.000
_cell.angle_alpha   90.00
_cell.angle_beta   90.00
_cell.angle_gamma   90.00
#
_symmetry.space_group_name_H-M   'P 1'
#
loop_
_entity.id
_entity.type
_entity.pdbx_description
1 polymer ?
#
loop_
_entity_poly.entity_id
_entity_poly.type
_entity_poly.pdbx_seq_one_letter_code
_entity_poly.pdbx_strand_id
1 'polypeptide(L)'
;MPIAPPSREQLLHHLYEAAELEHNLMCTYLYAAFSLKQGEAEGLSAREAEATERWRREILAVAIEEMGHLVAVWNITSSLGGAPHLGRDNFPLSAGYLPARVVVKLAPFNAATLQHFIFLERPEGSDEPDGEGFTTDHLFSRAIGAPRVTPMPCDYETVGHFYASLAEAISAFTAAHGEDAAFCGDRTLQLGPDELQLGGAQRVLCSKTVLSAFEAIVRQGEGAPTDSATSHYHRFAAIRDELAALCAANPAFEPAHPAATNPVLRRPPRPEGRVWLEHGGAVETVDIANACYGLMLRLLGLAYLLPSPSADKGLVIDLGIALMRAMTLLAEQAARLPAGPSNPHCNAGVSFVSLRDAAALPPGPSARRFIVERLGEIVEGTRALQACVGGPRVAQALTLLEALRARAERSLDLSLSQGAARTGAAAAPVAPAATPAPAPAPASSLANGIETVEGEKLTLLYEAKRCIHARFCVTGAPKVFLANVEGPWIHPDAMPVERLVDIAHACPSGAIQYRRKDGQPDEEAPPVNLLGVREAGPYALRGALRLRGEPLGMRLTLCRCGASKNKPFCDGSHHDAGFTATGEPETGLLGLPTAMPAVRDGWVDIEPEPNGPLQLRGPVEVISGTGRMVCRVAQARLCRCGGSQTKPFCDGSHARNGFTAA
;
A
#
# COMPACT_ATOMS: atom_id res chain seq x y z
N MET A 1 -8.00 35.57 -19.47
CA MET A 1 -6.59 35.37 -19.06
C MET A 1 -6.00 34.35 -20.02
N PRO A 2 -4.75 34.53 -20.50
CA PRO A 2 -4.10 33.47 -21.27
C PRO A 2 -4.09 32.18 -20.44
N ILE A 3 -4.39 31.04 -21.07
CA ILE A 3 -4.38 29.74 -20.42
C ILE A 3 -2.92 29.49 -20.01
N ALA A 4 -2.66 29.42 -18.71
CA ALA A 4 -1.33 29.07 -18.21
C ALA A 4 -0.96 27.66 -18.70
N PRO A 5 0.32 27.39 -19.01
CA PRO A 5 0.75 26.03 -19.33
C PRO A 5 0.36 25.07 -18.20
N PRO A 6 0.09 23.78 -18.51
CA PRO A 6 -0.29 22.81 -17.50
C PRO A 6 0.84 22.68 -16.47
N SER A 7 0.49 22.54 -15.20
CA SER A 7 1.46 22.24 -14.15
C SER A 7 1.94 20.79 -14.25
N ARG A 8 3.11 20.51 -13.64
CA ARG A 8 3.64 19.15 -13.54
C ARG A 8 2.65 18.16 -12.92
N GLU A 9 1.96 18.58 -11.86
CA GLU A 9 0.96 17.74 -11.18
C GLU A 9 -0.22 17.39 -12.12
N GLN A 10 -0.63 18.32 -12.98
CA GLN A 10 -1.66 18.05 -13.99
C GLN A 10 -1.19 17.06 -15.05
N LEU A 11 0.06 17.18 -15.51
CA LEU A 11 0.65 16.20 -16.42
C LEU A 11 0.73 14.80 -15.79
N LEU A 12 1.20 14.71 -14.54
CA LEU A 12 1.27 13.44 -13.80
C LEU A 12 -0.12 12.83 -13.63
N HIS A 13 -1.13 13.64 -13.30
CA HIS A 13 -2.50 13.17 -13.18
C HIS A 13 -3.03 12.54 -14.47
N HIS A 14 -2.81 13.19 -15.63
CA HIS A 14 -3.23 12.63 -16.92
C HIS A 14 -2.41 11.41 -17.32
N LEU A 15 -1.12 11.34 -16.98
CA LEU A 15 -0.31 10.14 -17.18
C LEU A 15 -0.76 8.97 -16.28
N TYR A 16 -1.27 9.25 -15.08
CA TYR A 16 -1.86 8.22 -14.22
C TYR A 16 -3.16 7.68 -14.83
N GLU A 17 -4.00 8.54 -15.39
CA GLU A 17 -5.19 8.11 -16.15
C GLU A 17 -4.80 7.29 -17.38
N ALA A 18 -3.74 7.66 -18.11
CA ALA A 18 -3.19 6.85 -19.20
C ALA A 18 -2.71 5.47 -18.72
N ALA A 19 -1.96 5.41 -17.62
CA ALA A 19 -1.52 4.14 -17.05
C ALA A 19 -2.69 3.25 -16.63
N GLU A 20 -3.76 3.83 -16.09
CA GLU A 20 -4.97 3.09 -15.76
C GLU A 20 -5.70 2.61 -17.01
N LEU A 21 -5.83 3.44 -18.04
CA LEU A 21 -6.46 3.08 -19.30
C LEU A 21 -5.78 1.85 -19.90
N GLU A 22 -4.47 1.90 -20.17
CA GLU A 22 -3.75 0.79 -20.81
C GLU A 22 -3.80 -0.48 -19.96
N HIS A 23 -3.63 -0.34 -18.64
CA HIS A 23 -3.70 -1.48 -17.74
C HIS A 23 -5.10 -2.13 -17.73
N ASN A 24 -6.15 -1.31 -17.73
CA ASN A 24 -7.52 -1.78 -17.75
C ASN A 24 -7.86 -2.50 -19.06
N LEU A 25 -7.52 -1.91 -20.21
CA LEU A 25 -7.75 -2.51 -21.53
C LEU A 25 -7.02 -3.85 -21.65
N MET A 26 -5.74 -3.87 -21.30
CA MET A 26 -4.92 -5.09 -21.25
C MET A 26 -5.60 -6.21 -20.43
N CYS A 27 -6.10 -5.91 -19.23
CA CYS A 27 -6.79 -6.90 -18.39
C CYS A 27 -8.04 -7.48 -19.08
N THR A 28 -8.82 -6.65 -19.80
CA THR A 28 -10.00 -7.14 -20.54
C THR A 28 -9.63 -8.05 -21.71
N TYR A 29 -8.57 -7.69 -22.45
CA TYR A 29 -8.07 -8.48 -23.57
C TYR A 29 -7.55 -9.85 -23.10
N LEU A 30 -6.75 -9.84 -22.02
CA LEU A 30 -6.27 -11.07 -21.38
C LEU A 30 -7.43 -11.95 -20.91
N TYR A 31 -8.43 -11.38 -20.25
CA TYR A 31 -9.59 -12.12 -19.78
C TYR A 31 -10.33 -12.84 -20.91
N ALA A 32 -10.60 -12.12 -22.01
CA ALA A 32 -11.22 -12.70 -23.19
C ALA A 32 -10.34 -13.82 -23.80
N ALA A 33 -9.03 -13.59 -23.95
CA ALA A 33 -8.10 -14.60 -24.45
C ALA A 33 -8.07 -15.87 -23.59
N PHE A 34 -8.12 -15.74 -22.25
CA PHE A 34 -8.11 -16.88 -21.33
C PHE A 34 -9.39 -17.73 -21.40
N SER A 35 -10.50 -17.14 -21.85
CA SER A 35 -11.76 -17.85 -22.02
C SER A 35 -11.85 -18.69 -23.29
N LEU A 36 -11.00 -18.45 -24.29
CA LEU A 36 -11.03 -19.18 -25.57
C LEU A 36 -10.79 -20.68 -25.38
N LYS A 37 -11.55 -21.48 -26.13
CA LYS A 37 -11.37 -22.93 -26.21
C LYS A 37 -10.11 -23.27 -26.99
N GLN A 38 -9.39 -24.27 -26.52
CA GLN A 38 -8.08 -24.68 -27.02
C GLN A 38 -8.13 -26.12 -27.53
N GLY A 39 -8.27 -26.27 -28.85
CA GLY A 39 -8.16 -27.56 -29.53
C GLY A 39 -9.48 -28.35 -29.62
N GLU A 40 -9.41 -29.47 -30.34
CA GLU A 40 -10.56 -30.35 -30.61
C GLU A 40 -11.09 -31.05 -29.36
N ALA A 41 -10.23 -31.27 -28.36
CA ALA A 41 -10.62 -31.85 -27.07
C ALA A 41 -11.64 -31.01 -26.29
N GLU A 42 -11.76 -29.71 -26.63
CA GLU A 42 -12.74 -28.80 -26.03
C GLU A 42 -14.00 -28.64 -26.90
N GLY A 43 -14.22 -29.54 -27.88
CA GLY A 43 -15.43 -29.62 -28.68
C GLY A 43 -15.41 -28.79 -29.97
N LEU A 44 -14.23 -28.36 -30.41
CA LEU A 44 -14.03 -27.64 -31.67
C LEU A 44 -13.74 -28.61 -32.82
N SER A 45 -14.14 -28.28 -34.04
CA SER A 45 -13.58 -28.90 -35.25
C SER A 45 -12.12 -28.47 -35.45
N ALA A 46 -11.34 -29.20 -36.24
CA ALA A 46 -9.96 -28.85 -36.55
C ALA A 46 -9.81 -27.41 -37.09
N ARG A 47 -10.71 -26.99 -37.99
CA ARG A 47 -10.72 -25.62 -38.55
C ARG A 47 -11.03 -24.56 -37.48
N GLU A 48 -12.01 -24.81 -36.63
CA GLU A 48 -12.37 -23.90 -35.53
C GLU A 48 -11.24 -23.84 -34.49
N ALA A 49 -10.62 -24.97 -34.15
CA ALA A 49 -9.50 -25.04 -33.23
C ALA A 49 -8.28 -24.26 -33.73
N GLU A 50 -7.96 -24.34 -35.02
CA GLU A 50 -6.89 -23.53 -35.61
C GLU A 50 -7.23 -22.04 -35.57
N ALA A 51 -8.48 -21.66 -35.81
CA ALA A 51 -8.94 -20.28 -35.76
C ALA A 51 -8.90 -19.72 -34.34
N THR A 52 -9.47 -20.41 -33.34
CA THR A 52 -9.46 -19.93 -31.95
C THR A 52 -8.05 -19.80 -31.39
N GLU A 53 -7.12 -20.69 -31.76
CA GLU A 53 -5.72 -20.61 -31.36
C GLU A 53 -4.98 -19.47 -32.09
N ARG A 54 -5.30 -19.17 -33.35
CA ARG A 54 -4.83 -17.93 -34.01
C ARG A 54 -5.34 -16.69 -33.28
N TRP A 55 -6.64 -16.58 -33.04
CA TRP A 55 -7.24 -15.44 -32.36
C TRP A 55 -6.68 -15.23 -30.97
N ARG A 56 -6.51 -16.32 -30.21
CA ARG A 56 -5.87 -16.28 -28.89
C ARG A 56 -4.47 -15.67 -28.97
N ARG A 57 -3.64 -16.10 -29.92
CA ARG A 57 -2.29 -15.52 -30.11
C ARG A 57 -2.35 -14.04 -30.47
N GLU A 58 -3.27 -13.64 -31.34
CA GLU A 58 -3.42 -12.24 -31.73
C GLU A 58 -3.84 -11.36 -30.54
N ILE A 59 -4.87 -11.75 -29.79
CA ILE A 59 -5.35 -11.01 -28.61
C ILE A 59 -4.25 -10.93 -27.54
N LEU A 60 -3.50 -12.02 -27.31
CA LEU A 60 -2.36 -12.01 -26.38
C LEU A 60 -1.22 -11.10 -26.85
N ALA A 61 -0.95 -11.05 -28.15
CA ALA A 61 0.06 -10.17 -28.70
C ALA A 61 -0.36 -8.69 -28.57
N VAL A 62 -1.64 -8.35 -28.81
CA VAL A 62 -2.17 -7.01 -28.50
C VAL A 62 -1.99 -6.70 -27.01
N ALA A 63 -2.36 -7.61 -26.10
CA ALA A 63 -2.17 -7.38 -24.66
C ALA A 63 -0.68 -7.18 -24.27
N ILE A 64 0.27 -7.78 -24.99
CA ILE A 64 1.71 -7.55 -24.79
C ILE A 64 2.13 -6.17 -25.32
N GLU A 65 1.54 -5.69 -26.41
CA GLU A 65 1.74 -4.32 -26.90
C GLU A 65 1.21 -3.30 -25.88
N GLU A 66 0.05 -3.56 -25.25
CA GLU A 66 -0.46 -2.74 -24.14
C GLU A 66 0.46 -2.73 -22.91
N MET A 67 1.14 -3.84 -22.60
CA MET A 67 2.21 -3.83 -21.58
C MET A 67 3.34 -2.87 -21.96
N GLY A 68 3.67 -2.80 -23.26
CA GLY A 68 4.63 -1.85 -23.82
C GLY A 68 4.16 -0.41 -23.67
N HIS A 69 2.90 -0.12 -24.01
CA HIS A 69 2.29 1.21 -23.84
C HIS A 69 2.37 1.67 -22.38
N LEU A 70 1.98 0.79 -21.46
CA LEU A 70 2.04 1.05 -20.02
C LEU A 70 3.47 1.36 -19.53
N VAL A 71 4.48 0.61 -20.00
CA VAL A 71 5.89 0.89 -19.68
C VAL A 71 6.34 2.24 -20.25
N ALA A 72 5.91 2.60 -21.46
CA ALA A 72 6.21 3.90 -22.05
C ALA A 72 5.62 5.04 -21.21
N VAL A 73 4.36 4.92 -20.80
CA VAL A 73 3.69 5.89 -19.90
C VAL A 73 4.44 5.99 -18.56
N TRP A 74 4.86 4.88 -17.96
CA TRP A 74 5.64 4.88 -16.72
C TRP A 74 7.04 5.50 -16.88
N ASN A 75 7.72 5.28 -18.01
CA ASN A 75 8.99 5.94 -18.31
C ASN A 75 8.83 7.45 -18.45
N ILE A 76 7.76 7.91 -19.12
CA ILE A 76 7.43 9.34 -19.22
C ILE A 76 7.12 9.92 -17.84
N THR A 77 6.28 9.24 -17.07
CA THR A 77 5.95 9.61 -15.68
C THR A 77 7.20 9.77 -14.82
N SER A 78 8.08 8.76 -14.85
CA SER A 78 9.35 8.74 -14.13
C SER A 78 10.27 9.89 -14.58
N SER A 79 10.34 10.17 -15.89
CA SER A 79 11.13 11.28 -16.42
C SER A 79 10.68 12.66 -15.92
N LEU A 80 9.39 12.83 -15.64
CA LEU A 80 8.83 14.05 -15.05
C LEU A 80 9.02 14.13 -13.53
N GLY A 81 9.63 13.12 -12.90
CA GLY A 81 9.82 13.03 -11.45
C GLY A 81 8.65 12.38 -10.70
N GLY A 82 7.67 11.81 -11.41
CA GLY A 82 6.58 11.03 -10.82
C GLY A 82 6.96 9.58 -10.55
N ALA A 83 6.17 8.89 -9.73
CA ALA A 83 6.28 7.44 -9.55
C ALA A 83 5.29 6.74 -10.49
N PRO A 84 5.62 5.55 -11.04
CA PRO A 84 4.67 4.75 -11.80
C PRO A 84 3.38 4.48 -11.01
N HIS A 85 2.25 4.67 -11.67
CA HIS A 85 0.95 4.39 -11.09
C HIS A 85 0.51 2.97 -11.44
N LEU A 86 0.31 2.16 -10.41
CA LEU A 86 -0.05 0.74 -10.50
C LEU A 86 -1.43 0.44 -9.91
N GLY A 87 -1.95 1.38 -9.10
CA GLY A 87 -3.25 1.25 -8.45
C GLY A 87 -4.38 1.49 -9.44
N ARG A 88 -5.49 0.80 -9.24
CA ARG A 88 -6.75 1.04 -9.94
C ARG A 88 -7.90 0.41 -9.16
N ASP A 89 -9.12 0.83 -9.46
CA ASP A 89 -10.33 0.18 -8.98
C ASP A 89 -10.46 -1.27 -9.49
N ASN A 90 -11.16 -2.10 -8.72
CA ASN A 90 -11.45 -3.48 -9.08
C ASN A 90 -12.63 -3.55 -10.06
N PHE A 91 -12.59 -4.53 -10.97
CA PHE A 91 -13.62 -4.68 -12.00
C PHE A 91 -14.99 -5.08 -11.43
N PRO A 92 -16.10 -4.64 -12.05
CA PRO A 92 -16.15 -3.65 -13.13
C PRO A 92 -15.85 -2.24 -12.61
N LEU A 93 -15.29 -1.39 -13.45
CA LEU A 93 -15.07 0.02 -13.08
C LEU A 93 -16.40 0.75 -12.92
N SER A 94 -16.45 1.69 -11.98
CA SER A 94 -17.63 2.54 -11.79
C SER A 94 -17.73 3.57 -12.91
N ALA A 95 -18.95 3.89 -13.33
CA ALA A 95 -19.20 4.99 -14.26
C ALA A 95 -18.63 6.31 -13.69
N GLY A 96 -17.99 7.11 -14.53
CA GLY A 96 -17.31 8.35 -14.14
C GLY A 96 -15.83 8.19 -13.85
N TYR A 97 -15.32 6.95 -13.73
CA TYR A 97 -13.89 6.70 -13.55
C TYR A 97 -13.11 7.02 -14.83
N LEU A 98 -13.55 6.46 -15.97
CA LEU A 98 -13.11 6.78 -17.33
C LEU A 98 -14.22 7.53 -18.09
N PRO A 99 -13.99 8.07 -19.31
CA PRO A 99 -15.05 8.75 -20.06
C PRO A 99 -16.26 7.84 -20.27
N ALA A 100 -17.44 8.44 -20.47
CA ALA A 100 -18.71 7.71 -20.58
C ALA A 100 -18.75 6.64 -21.69
N ARG A 101 -17.86 6.72 -22.68
CA ARG A 101 -17.74 5.77 -23.80
C ARG A 101 -16.71 4.66 -23.56
N VAL A 102 -16.03 4.65 -22.41
CA VAL A 102 -15.01 3.65 -22.08
C VAL A 102 -15.55 2.77 -20.96
N VAL A 103 -16.23 1.68 -21.33
CA VAL A 103 -16.83 0.74 -20.37
C VAL A 103 -15.93 -0.45 -20.12
N VAL A 104 -15.31 -0.48 -18.94
CA VAL A 104 -14.35 -1.54 -18.60
C VAL A 104 -14.97 -2.56 -17.64
N LYS A 105 -15.18 -3.76 -18.15
CA LYS A 105 -15.62 -4.95 -17.39
C LYS A 105 -14.95 -6.21 -17.91
N LEU A 106 -14.83 -7.22 -17.05
CA LEU A 106 -14.32 -8.54 -17.45
C LEU A 106 -15.46 -9.35 -18.08
N ALA A 107 -15.30 -9.74 -19.34
CA ALA A 107 -16.28 -10.54 -20.09
C ALA A 107 -15.57 -11.57 -20.97
N PRO A 108 -16.11 -12.79 -21.13
CA PRO A 108 -15.52 -13.81 -21.98
C PRO A 108 -15.50 -13.37 -23.45
N PHE A 109 -14.68 -14.03 -24.25
CA PHE A 109 -14.65 -13.82 -25.69
C PHE A 109 -16.00 -14.22 -26.31
N ASN A 110 -16.62 -13.26 -27.00
CA ASN A 110 -17.79 -13.43 -27.84
C ASN A 110 -17.84 -12.25 -28.82
N ALA A 111 -18.83 -12.24 -29.72
CA ALA A 111 -18.97 -11.19 -30.72
C ALA A 111 -19.13 -9.78 -30.12
N ALA A 112 -19.87 -9.64 -29.02
CA ALA A 112 -20.08 -8.35 -28.36
C ALA A 112 -18.81 -7.85 -27.67
N THR A 113 -18.09 -8.70 -26.94
CA THR A 113 -16.79 -8.36 -26.34
C THR A 113 -15.76 -7.98 -27.40
N LEU A 114 -15.71 -8.71 -28.51
CA LEU A 114 -14.79 -8.40 -29.61
C LEU A 114 -15.15 -7.07 -30.30
N GLN A 115 -16.43 -6.81 -30.53
CA GLN A 115 -16.89 -5.53 -31.07
C GLN A 115 -16.54 -4.37 -30.14
N HIS A 116 -16.62 -4.58 -28.82
CA HIS A 116 -16.18 -3.59 -27.85
C HIS A 116 -14.66 -3.31 -27.96
N PHE A 117 -13.82 -4.32 -28.19
CA PHE A 117 -12.39 -4.11 -28.41
C PHE A 117 -12.13 -3.29 -29.68
N ILE A 118 -12.84 -3.60 -30.78
CA ILE A 118 -12.79 -2.81 -32.02
C ILE A 118 -13.22 -1.36 -31.76
N PHE A 119 -14.27 -1.17 -30.97
CA PHE A 119 -14.74 0.16 -30.60
C PHE A 119 -13.67 0.93 -29.82
N LEU A 120 -13.04 0.33 -28.81
CA LEU A 120 -12.00 1.00 -28.01
C LEU A 120 -10.79 1.42 -28.83
N GLU A 121 -10.34 0.58 -29.75
CA GLU A 121 -9.16 0.79 -30.60
C GLU A 121 -9.45 1.60 -31.88
N ARG A 122 -10.69 2.04 -32.09
CA ARG A 122 -11.08 2.67 -33.35
C ARG A 122 -10.32 3.98 -33.61
N PRO A 123 -9.94 4.26 -34.86
CA PRO A 123 -9.37 5.55 -35.21
C PRO A 123 -10.38 6.69 -35.03
N GLU A 124 -9.87 7.89 -34.80
CA GLU A 124 -10.68 9.11 -34.76
C GLU A 124 -11.58 9.25 -36.00
N GLY A 125 -12.86 9.58 -35.78
CA GLY A 125 -13.86 9.69 -36.85
C GLY A 125 -14.52 8.38 -37.30
N SER A 126 -14.13 7.24 -36.73
CA SER A 126 -14.80 5.94 -36.98
C SER A 126 -16.24 5.92 -36.46
N ASP A 127 -17.14 5.32 -37.23
CA ASP A 127 -18.57 5.10 -36.93
C ASP A 127 -18.86 3.69 -36.40
N GLU A 128 -17.83 2.91 -36.06
CA GLU A 128 -17.97 1.57 -35.47
C GLU A 128 -18.85 1.64 -34.21
N PRO A 129 -19.92 0.83 -34.13
CA PRO A 129 -20.76 0.79 -32.94
C PRO A 129 -20.04 0.05 -31.82
N ASP A 130 -20.43 0.32 -30.58
CA ASP A 130 -19.97 -0.46 -29.42
C ASP A 130 -20.68 -1.82 -29.37
N GLY A 131 -20.06 -2.78 -28.69
CA GLY A 131 -20.61 -4.11 -28.47
C GLY A 131 -21.88 -4.11 -27.60
N GLU A 132 -22.77 -5.08 -27.84
CA GLU A 132 -23.99 -5.22 -27.04
C GLU A 132 -23.66 -5.35 -25.53
N GLY A 133 -24.31 -4.50 -24.72
CA GLY A 133 -24.09 -4.46 -23.27
C GLY A 133 -22.83 -3.71 -22.82
N PHE A 134 -22.11 -3.03 -23.73
CA PHE A 134 -21.00 -2.12 -23.41
C PHE A 134 -21.36 -0.64 -23.57
N THR A 135 -22.52 -0.32 -24.12
CA THR A 135 -23.05 1.05 -24.16
C THR A 135 -23.49 1.52 -22.77
N THR A 136 -23.18 2.76 -22.40
CA THR A 136 -23.70 3.39 -21.17
C THR A 136 -25.12 3.92 -21.37
N ASP A 137 -25.97 3.76 -20.35
CA ASP A 137 -27.35 4.27 -20.36
C ASP A 137 -27.41 5.81 -20.39
N HIS A 138 -26.36 6.47 -19.91
CA HIS A 138 -26.26 7.92 -19.79
C HIS A 138 -24.88 8.42 -20.21
N LEU A 139 -24.85 9.29 -21.21
CA LEU A 139 -23.65 10.08 -21.52
C LEU A 139 -23.48 11.15 -20.43
N PHE A 140 -22.32 11.14 -19.77
CA PHE A 140 -21.91 12.14 -18.79
C PHE A 140 -20.59 12.76 -19.20
N SER A 141 -20.32 13.98 -18.71
CA SER A 141 -19.04 14.65 -18.87
C SER A 141 -18.36 14.78 -17.51
N ARG A 142 -17.07 14.45 -17.48
CA ARG A 142 -16.16 14.65 -16.33
C ARG A 142 -15.41 15.97 -16.45
N ALA A 143 -15.27 16.48 -17.68
CA ALA A 143 -14.48 17.67 -17.97
C ALA A 143 -15.06 18.94 -17.32
N ILE A 144 -14.18 19.73 -16.70
CA ILE A 144 -14.51 21.06 -16.18
C ILE A 144 -13.85 22.11 -17.09
N GLY A 145 -14.64 22.90 -17.81
CA GLY A 145 -14.12 23.90 -18.77
C GLY A 145 -13.44 25.13 -18.14
N ALA A 146 -13.33 25.20 -16.81
CA ALA A 146 -12.69 26.31 -16.11
C ALA A 146 -11.26 25.94 -15.71
N PRO A 147 -10.25 26.82 -15.90
CA PRO A 147 -8.90 26.58 -15.41
C PRO A 147 -8.88 26.33 -13.90
N ARG A 148 -8.24 25.24 -13.48
CA ARG A 148 -8.05 24.87 -12.07
C ARG A 148 -6.58 24.57 -11.80
N VAL A 149 -6.17 24.81 -10.56
CA VAL A 149 -4.85 24.35 -10.05
C VAL A 149 -4.92 22.86 -9.69
N THR A 150 -6.04 22.43 -9.09
CA THR A 150 -6.33 21.02 -8.85
C THR A 150 -6.42 20.29 -10.19
N PRO A 151 -5.70 19.17 -10.38
CA PRO A 151 -5.89 18.33 -11.54
C PRO A 151 -7.32 17.84 -11.64
N MET A 152 -7.85 17.86 -12.86
CA MET A 152 -9.20 17.39 -13.17
C MET A 152 -9.11 16.35 -14.29
N PRO A 153 -10.01 15.36 -14.31
CA PRO A 153 -10.15 14.44 -15.43
C PRO A 153 -10.53 15.22 -16.70
N CYS A 154 -10.14 14.69 -17.85
CA CYS A 154 -10.50 15.21 -19.16
C CYS A 154 -11.40 14.21 -19.90
N ASP A 155 -12.32 14.66 -20.73
CA ASP A 155 -13.08 13.74 -21.58
C ASP A 155 -12.42 13.66 -22.96
N TYR A 156 -12.40 12.46 -23.51
CA TYR A 156 -11.87 12.15 -24.84
C TYR A 156 -12.80 11.16 -25.54
N GLU A 157 -12.78 11.20 -26.88
CA GLU A 157 -13.65 10.36 -27.72
C GLU A 157 -12.99 9.04 -28.09
N THR A 158 -11.68 9.06 -28.35
CA THR A 158 -10.84 7.90 -28.64
C THR A 158 -9.55 7.97 -27.81
N VAL A 159 -8.82 6.84 -27.75
CA VAL A 159 -7.53 6.75 -27.07
C VAL A 159 -6.50 7.68 -27.74
N GLY A 160 -6.54 7.79 -29.06
CA GLY A 160 -5.72 8.69 -29.87
C GLY A 160 -5.95 10.17 -29.55
N HIS A 161 -7.20 10.60 -29.40
CA HIS A 161 -7.51 11.97 -28.96
C HIS A 161 -6.90 12.26 -27.57
N PHE A 162 -6.94 11.29 -26.65
CA PHE A 162 -6.35 11.45 -25.34
C PHE A 162 -4.82 11.65 -25.40
N TYR A 163 -4.12 10.80 -26.15
CA TYR A 163 -2.67 10.92 -26.32
C TYR A 163 -2.24 12.16 -27.11
N ALA A 164 -3.04 12.62 -28.07
CA ALA A 164 -2.81 13.89 -28.75
C ALA A 164 -2.89 15.07 -27.77
N SER A 165 -3.88 15.07 -26.87
CA SER A 165 -4.02 16.08 -25.82
C SER A 165 -2.84 16.06 -24.84
N LEU A 166 -2.35 14.87 -24.46
CA LEU A 166 -1.14 14.71 -23.64
C LEU A 166 0.12 15.24 -24.34
N ALA A 167 0.26 14.99 -25.64
CA ALA A 167 1.38 15.47 -26.46
C ALA A 167 1.42 17.01 -26.51
N GLU A 168 0.27 17.66 -26.69
CA GLU A 168 0.14 19.12 -26.63
C GLU A 168 0.49 19.66 -25.24
N ALA A 169 -0.04 19.04 -24.18
CA ALA A 169 0.18 19.46 -22.80
C ALA A 169 1.66 19.40 -22.40
N ILE A 170 2.34 18.29 -22.72
CA ILE A 170 3.78 18.14 -22.45
C ILE A 170 4.58 19.13 -23.28
N SER A 171 4.25 19.32 -24.56
CA SER A 171 4.96 20.29 -25.41
C SER A 171 4.86 21.72 -24.87
N ALA A 172 3.66 22.12 -24.42
CA ALA A 172 3.44 23.43 -23.79
C ALA A 172 4.21 23.58 -22.48
N PHE A 173 4.24 22.54 -21.64
CA PHE A 173 5.02 22.54 -20.40
C PHE A 173 6.52 22.64 -20.65
N THR A 174 7.05 21.83 -21.57
CA THR A 174 8.47 21.88 -21.93
C THR A 174 8.86 23.22 -22.54
N ALA A 175 8.01 23.83 -23.38
CA ALA A 175 8.25 25.17 -23.92
C ALA A 175 8.31 26.24 -22.81
N ALA A 176 7.48 26.12 -21.77
CA ALA A 176 7.44 27.06 -20.66
C ALA A 176 8.59 26.91 -19.66
N HIS A 177 9.06 25.68 -19.43
CA HIS A 177 10.02 25.36 -18.35
C HIS A 177 11.41 24.97 -18.84
N GLY A 178 11.57 24.61 -20.11
CA GLY A 178 12.80 24.03 -20.67
C GLY A 178 12.90 22.51 -20.43
N GLU A 179 13.64 21.82 -21.30
CA GLU A 179 13.83 20.35 -21.28
C GLU A 179 14.38 19.83 -19.95
N ASP A 180 15.46 20.43 -19.44
CA ASP A 180 16.13 19.96 -18.22
C ASP A 180 15.23 20.06 -16.99
N ALA A 181 14.45 21.14 -16.90
CA ALA A 181 13.49 21.31 -15.82
C ALA A 181 12.28 20.40 -16.02
N ALA A 182 11.81 20.20 -17.25
CA ALA A 182 10.67 19.34 -17.53
C ALA A 182 10.98 17.88 -17.20
N PHE A 183 12.11 17.36 -17.66
CA PHE A 183 12.52 15.95 -17.55
C PHE A 183 13.57 15.74 -16.45
N CYS A 184 13.23 16.14 -15.23
CA CYS A 184 14.13 16.16 -14.07
C CYS A 184 14.28 14.82 -13.33
N GLY A 185 13.58 13.77 -13.76
CA GLY A 185 13.61 12.45 -13.14
C GLY A 185 14.92 11.69 -13.38
N ASP A 186 15.26 10.80 -12.44
CA ASP A 186 16.44 9.93 -12.59
C ASP A 186 16.21 8.90 -13.71
N ARG A 187 16.93 9.07 -14.82
CA ARG A 187 16.84 8.20 -16.00
C ARG A 187 17.21 6.75 -15.71
N THR A 188 18.01 6.49 -14.68
CA THR A 188 18.39 5.12 -14.31
C THR A 188 17.21 4.32 -13.74
N LEU A 189 16.15 5.00 -13.27
CA LEU A 189 14.94 4.37 -12.77
C LEU A 189 14.02 3.86 -13.89
N GLN A 190 14.12 4.43 -15.09
CA GLN A 190 13.34 4.02 -16.25
C GLN A 190 13.73 2.62 -16.75
N LEU A 191 12.81 1.95 -17.44
CA LEU A 191 13.06 0.65 -18.08
C LEU A 191 13.55 0.83 -19.50
N GLY A 192 14.70 0.23 -19.81
CA GLY A 192 15.28 0.22 -21.16
C GLY A 192 15.20 -1.13 -21.88
N PRO A 193 15.58 -1.18 -23.16
CA PRO A 193 15.55 -2.41 -23.97
C PRO A 193 16.57 -3.47 -23.50
N ASP A 194 17.57 -3.03 -22.73
CA ASP A 194 18.55 -3.88 -22.05
C ASP A 194 17.96 -4.65 -20.85
N GLU A 195 16.84 -4.18 -20.31
CA GLU A 195 16.19 -4.76 -19.13
C GLU A 195 14.88 -5.46 -19.48
N LEU A 196 14.15 -4.93 -20.46
CA LEU A 196 12.85 -5.42 -20.88
C LEU A 196 12.68 -5.30 -22.38
N GLN A 197 12.56 -6.44 -23.07
CA GLN A 197 12.36 -6.49 -24.52
C GLN A 197 10.87 -6.30 -24.88
N LEU A 198 10.34 -5.10 -24.61
CA LEU A 198 9.03 -4.66 -25.09
C LEU A 198 9.20 -3.40 -25.94
N GLY A 199 8.35 -3.23 -26.96
CA GLY A 199 8.46 -2.08 -27.88
C GLY A 199 8.48 -0.73 -27.17
N GLY A 200 7.64 -0.56 -26.14
CA GLY A 200 7.54 0.67 -25.36
C GLY A 200 8.58 0.84 -24.24
N ALA A 201 9.49 -0.12 -24.02
CA ALA A 201 10.57 -0.03 -23.03
C ALA A 201 11.74 0.84 -23.52
N GLN A 202 11.43 2.07 -23.92
CA GLN A 202 12.41 3.07 -24.38
C GLN A 202 12.59 4.15 -23.31
N ARG A 203 13.85 4.46 -22.99
CA ARG A 203 14.17 5.52 -22.03
C ARG A 203 13.86 6.89 -22.62
N VAL A 204 13.16 7.72 -21.86
CA VAL A 204 12.88 9.11 -22.15
C VAL A 204 14.13 9.96 -21.89
N LEU A 205 14.56 10.67 -22.93
CA LEU A 205 15.74 11.53 -22.94
C LEU A 205 15.37 13.01 -23.01
N CYS A 206 14.32 13.32 -23.76
CA CYS A 206 13.82 14.67 -24.04
C CYS A 206 12.38 14.62 -24.59
N SER A 207 11.78 15.78 -24.87
CA SER A 207 10.44 15.89 -25.46
C SER A 207 10.27 15.03 -26.72
N LYS A 208 11.28 14.98 -27.60
CA LYS A 208 11.22 14.17 -28.83
C LYS A 208 10.97 12.70 -28.54
N THR A 209 11.62 12.14 -27.52
CA THR A 209 11.41 10.72 -27.15
C THR A 209 10.05 10.48 -26.52
N VAL A 210 9.48 11.47 -25.81
CA VAL A 210 8.12 11.40 -25.28
C VAL A 210 7.10 11.40 -26.41
N LEU A 211 7.21 12.36 -27.32
CA LEU A 211 6.29 12.48 -28.47
C LEU A 211 6.34 11.24 -29.36
N SER A 212 7.53 10.68 -29.59
CA SER A 212 7.70 9.43 -30.33
C SER A 212 7.04 8.23 -29.61
N ALA A 213 7.03 8.21 -28.28
CA ALA A 213 6.37 7.14 -27.52
C ALA A 213 4.84 7.25 -27.64
N PHE A 214 4.27 8.45 -27.52
CA PHE A 214 2.83 8.68 -27.75
C PHE A 214 2.41 8.32 -29.18
N GLU A 215 3.19 8.74 -30.19
CA GLU A 215 2.93 8.37 -31.58
C GLU A 215 2.96 6.86 -31.79
N ALA A 216 3.90 6.14 -31.14
CA ALA A 216 3.96 4.70 -31.23
C ALA A 216 2.71 4.02 -30.64
N ILE A 217 2.23 4.49 -29.48
CA ILE A 217 1.02 3.98 -28.82
C ILE A 217 -0.20 4.17 -29.74
N VAL A 218 -0.41 5.39 -30.25
CA VAL A 218 -1.56 5.68 -31.14
C VAL A 218 -1.50 4.87 -32.43
N ARG A 219 -0.30 4.72 -33.02
CA ARG A 219 -0.12 3.95 -34.26
C ARG A 219 -0.34 2.45 -34.03
N GLN A 220 0.02 1.92 -32.86
CA GLN A 220 -0.20 0.51 -32.53
C GLN A 220 -1.68 0.23 -32.23
N GLY A 221 -2.36 1.09 -31.47
CA GLY A 221 -3.80 0.95 -31.21
C GLY A 221 -4.67 1.16 -32.45
N GLU A 222 -4.68 2.41 -32.94
CA GLU A 222 -5.64 2.87 -33.96
C GLU A 222 -5.13 2.73 -35.40
N GLY A 223 -3.81 2.54 -35.58
CA GLY A 223 -3.19 2.62 -36.90
C GLY A 223 -3.09 4.04 -37.47
N ALA A 224 -3.45 5.06 -36.70
CA ALA A 224 -3.39 6.45 -37.12
C ALA A 224 -1.95 7.03 -37.03
N PRO A 225 -1.61 8.05 -37.85
CA PRO A 225 -2.39 8.61 -38.96
C PRO A 225 -2.25 7.81 -40.27
N THR A 226 -1.26 6.92 -40.36
CA THR A 226 -0.98 6.10 -41.55
C THR A 226 -1.61 4.73 -41.35
N ASP A 227 -2.89 4.61 -41.70
CA ASP A 227 -3.71 3.38 -41.59
C ASP A 227 -2.86 2.11 -41.63
N SER A 228 -2.73 1.45 -40.48
CA SER A 228 -1.80 0.33 -40.28
C SER A 228 -2.55 -0.97 -40.15
N ALA A 229 -2.37 -1.86 -41.14
CA ALA A 229 -2.97 -3.20 -41.14
C ALA A 229 -2.55 -4.08 -39.96
N THR A 230 -1.50 -3.69 -39.23
CA THR A 230 -1.02 -4.40 -38.02
C THR A 230 -1.47 -3.75 -36.72
N SER A 231 -2.34 -2.73 -36.76
CA SER A 231 -2.89 -2.09 -35.57
C SER A 231 -3.85 -2.99 -34.81
N HIS A 232 -4.11 -2.68 -33.54
CA HIS A 232 -5.04 -3.43 -32.70
C HIS A 232 -6.43 -3.43 -33.32
N TYR A 233 -6.90 -2.26 -33.80
CA TYR A 233 -8.15 -2.12 -34.54
C TYR A 233 -8.31 -3.14 -35.67
N HIS A 234 -7.34 -3.16 -36.61
CA HIS A 234 -7.40 -4.05 -37.77
C HIS A 234 -7.29 -5.52 -37.40
N ARG A 235 -6.49 -5.85 -36.37
CA ARG A 235 -6.35 -7.23 -35.89
C ARG A 235 -7.63 -7.74 -35.25
N PHE A 236 -8.30 -6.93 -34.43
CA PHE A 236 -9.61 -7.31 -33.89
C PHE A 236 -10.69 -7.37 -34.97
N ALA A 237 -10.69 -6.45 -35.94
CA ALA A 237 -11.61 -6.49 -37.08
C ALA A 237 -11.43 -7.76 -37.92
N ALA A 238 -10.19 -8.19 -38.16
CA ALA A 238 -9.91 -9.45 -38.86
C ALA A 238 -10.45 -10.67 -38.11
N ILE A 239 -10.32 -10.69 -36.77
CA ILE A 239 -10.92 -11.74 -35.94
C ILE A 239 -12.45 -11.73 -36.05
N ARG A 240 -13.08 -10.54 -36.07
CA ARG A 240 -14.54 -10.40 -36.21
C ARG A 240 -15.04 -11.01 -37.52
N ASP A 241 -14.35 -10.71 -38.61
CA ASP A 241 -14.73 -11.20 -39.95
C ASP A 241 -14.60 -12.73 -40.03
N GLU A 242 -13.51 -13.30 -39.48
CA GLU A 242 -13.33 -14.75 -39.44
C GLU A 242 -14.34 -15.44 -38.51
N LEU A 243 -14.64 -14.84 -37.34
CA LEU A 243 -15.66 -15.31 -36.42
C LEU A 243 -17.04 -15.35 -37.09
N ALA A 244 -17.43 -14.27 -37.78
CA ALA A 244 -18.69 -14.21 -38.50
C ALA A 244 -18.80 -15.29 -39.58
N ALA A 245 -17.72 -15.52 -40.33
CA ALA A 245 -17.67 -16.57 -41.35
C ALA A 245 -17.79 -17.99 -40.75
N LEU A 246 -17.16 -18.25 -39.60
CA LEU A 246 -17.26 -19.54 -38.91
C LEU A 246 -18.65 -19.75 -38.30
N CYS A 247 -19.25 -18.73 -37.67
CA CYS A 247 -20.62 -18.80 -37.15
C CYS A 247 -21.66 -18.99 -38.27
N ALA A 248 -21.44 -18.39 -39.45
CA ALA A 248 -22.30 -18.62 -40.62
C ALA A 248 -22.20 -20.08 -41.13
N ALA A 249 -21.01 -20.69 -41.03
CA ALA A 249 -20.81 -22.09 -41.40
C ALA A 249 -21.33 -23.07 -40.34
N ASN A 250 -21.24 -22.71 -39.05
CA ASN A 250 -21.70 -23.49 -37.93
C ASN A 250 -22.37 -22.58 -36.88
N PRO A 251 -23.71 -22.46 -36.89
CA PRO A 251 -24.43 -21.64 -35.91
C PRO A 251 -24.31 -22.11 -34.45
N ALA A 252 -23.87 -23.34 -34.22
CA ALA A 252 -23.63 -23.89 -32.87
C ALA A 252 -22.17 -23.69 -32.40
N PHE A 253 -21.33 -22.99 -33.19
CA PHE A 253 -19.95 -22.73 -32.84
C PHE A 253 -19.85 -21.78 -31.64
N GLU A 254 -19.26 -22.29 -30.56
CA GLU A 254 -18.97 -21.54 -29.34
C GLU A 254 -17.45 -21.48 -29.14
N PRO A 255 -16.77 -20.38 -29.49
CA PRO A 255 -15.30 -20.28 -29.47
C PRO A 255 -14.69 -20.22 -28.07
N ALA A 256 -15.49 -19.96 -27.04
CA ALA A 256 -15.03 -19.73 -25.68
C ALA A 256 -15.81 -20.57 -24.67
N HIS A 257 -15.18 -20.82 -23.53
CA HIS A 257 -15.87 -21.27 -22.33
C HIS A 257 -16.78 -20.16 -21.79
N PRO A 258 -17.92 -20.48 -21.15
CA PRO A 258 -18.87 -19.50 -20.64
C PRO A 258 -18.37 -18.85 -19.33
N ALA A 259 -17.19 -18.24 -19.36
CA ALA A 259 -16.55 -17.64 -18.20
C ALA A 259 -17.36 -16.44 -17.67
N ALA A 260 -17.36 -16.28 -16.36
CA ALA A 260 -18.17 -15.31 -15.63
C ALA A 260 -17.93 -13.86 -16.08
N THR A 261 -18.99 -13.07 -16.23
CA THR A 261 -18.81 -11.61 -16.31
C THR A 261 -18.52 -11.06 -14.92
N ASN A 262 -17.42 -10.30 -14.77
CA ASN A 262 -16.94 -9.73 -13.51
C ASN A 262 -16.96 -10.73 -12.33
N PRO A 263 -16.11 -11.78 -12.36
CA PRO A 263 -16.07 -12.77 -11.30
C PRO A 263 -15.57 -12.14 -9.99
N VAL A 264 -16.18 -12.52 -8.87
CA VAL A 264 -15.77 -12.04 -7.53
C VAL A 264 -15.65 -13.19 -6.54
N LEU A 265 -14.59 -13.15 -5.71
CA LEU A 265 -14.32 -14.14 -4.67
C LEU A 265 -15.17 -13.97 -3.41
N ARG A 266 -15.79 -12.80 -3.23
CA ARG A 266 -16.63 -12.48 -2.08
C ARG A 266 -18.01 -12.08 -2.57
N ARG A 267 -19.03 -12.48 -1.82
CA ARG A 267 -20.41 -12.10 -2.09
C ARG A 267 -20.52 -10.57 -2.12
N PRO A 268 -20.86 -9.96 -3.27
CA PRO A 268 -20.86 -8.51 -3.41
C PRO A 268 -22.07 -7.90 -2.70
N PRO A 269 -21.94 -6.74 -2.03
CA PRO A 269 -23.07 -6.01 -1.46
C PRO A 269 -24.07 -5.53 -2.54
N ARG A 270 -23.56 -5.27 -3.76
CA ARG A 270 -24.33 -4.92 -4.96
C ARG A 270 -24.06 -5.99 -6.04
N PRO A 271 -24.96 -6.98 -6.20
CA PRO A 271 -24.73 -8.13 -7.07
C PRO A 271 -24.86 -7.81 -8.56
N GLU A 272 -25.38 -6.64 -8.93
CA GLU A 272 -25.64 -6.27 -10.30
C GLU A 272 -24.35 -6.31 -11.14
N GLY A 273 -24.40 -7.06 -12.25
CA GLY A 273 -23.28 -7.19 -13.18
C GLY A 273 -22.07 -7.95 -12.65
N ARG A 274 -22.18 -8.68 -11.53
CA ARG A 274 -21.09 -9.48 -10.92
C ARG A 274 -21.49 -10.93 -10.70
N VAL A 275 -20.55 -11.85 -10.90
CA VAL A 275 -20.75 -13.29 -10.61
C VAL A 275 -19.94 -13.68 -9.40
N TRP A 276 -20.62 -14.06 -8.31
CA TRP A 276 -19.96 -14.59 -7.13
C TRP A 276 -19.54 -16.04 -7.34
N LEU A 277 -18.26 -16.32 -7.13
CA LEU A 277 -17.68 -17.66 -7.22
C LEU A 277 -17.89 -18.42 -5.90
N GLU A 278 -18.45 -19.62 -6.01
CA GLU A 278 -18.79 -20.48 -4.87
C GLU A 278 -18.12 -21.86 -4.96
N HIS A 279 -17.73 -22.29 -6.17
CA HIS A 279 -17.05 -23.57 -6.33
C HIS A 279 -15.63 -23.50 -5.74
N GLY A 280 -15.34 -24.33 -4.73
CA GLY A 280 -14.09 -24.27 -3.96
C GLY A 280 -12.82 -24.28 -4.81
N GLY A 281 -12.70 -25.23 -5.75
CA GLY A 281 -11.53 -25.30 -6.63
C GLY A 281 -11.40 -24.09 -7.57
N ALA A 282 -12.51 -23.45 -7.94
CA ALA A 282 -12.49 -22.25 -8.78
C ALA A 282 -12.07 -21.03 -7.97
N VAL A 283 -12.61 -20.88 -6.75
CA VAL A 283 -12.23 -19.84 -5.78
C VAL A 283 -10.73 -19.90 -5.47
N GLU A 284 -10.20 -21.07 -5.18
CA GLU A 284 -8.76 -21.26 -4.91
C GLU A 284 -7.89 -20.95 -6.14
N THR A 285 -8.29 -21.42 -7.32
CA THR A 285 -7.58 -21.11 -8.57
C THR A 285 -7.50 -19.60 -8.82
N VAL A 286 -8.62 -18.90 -8.66
CA VAL A 286 -8.70 -17.45 -8.86
C VAL A 286 -7.96 -16.67 -7.78
N ASP A 287 -7.99 -17.11 -6.52
CA ASP A 287 -7.22 -16.50 -5.43
C ASP A 287 -5.71 -16.55 -5.71
N ILE A 288 -5.19 -17.71 -6.10
CA ILE A 288 -3.77 -17.89 -6.43
C ILE A 288 -3.39 -17.08 -7.69
N ALA A 289 -4.24 -17.08 -8.72
CA ALA A 289 -4.03 -16.24 -9.91
C ALA A 289 -3.94 -14.75 -9.55
N ASN A 290 -4.85 -14.25 -8.71
CA ASN A 290 -4.82 -12.88 -8.20
C ASN A 290 -3.59 -12.61 -7.32
N ALA A 291 -3.12 -13.58 -6.54
CA ALA A 291 -1.92 -13.46 -5.74
C ALA A 291 -0.66 -13.30 -6.62
N CYS A 292 -0.55 -14.09 -7.70
CA CYS A 292 0.51 -13.94 -8.70
C CYS A 292 0.47 -12.56 -9.36
N TYR A 293 -0.71 -12.13 -9.78
CA TYR A 293 -0.93 -10.81 -10.38
C TYR A 293 -0.56 -9.66 -9.42
N GLY A 294 -1.01 -9.71 -8.17
CA GLY A 294 -0.71 -8.68 -7.17
C GLY A 294 0.78 -8.60 -6.82
N LEU A 295 1.47 -9.73 -6.73
CA LEU A 295 2.92 -9.73 -6.52
C LEU A 295 3.68 -9.21 -7.75
N MET A 296 3.24 -9.57 -8.95
CA MET A 296 3.81 -9.05 -10.20
C MET A 296 3.75 -7.52 -10.24
N LEU A 297 2.60 -6.89 -9.95
CA LEU A 297 2.48 -5.43 -9.93
C LEU A 297 3.44 -4.77 -8.93
N ARG A 298 3.61 -5.36 -7.74
CA ARG A 298 4.56 -4.86 -6.74
C ARG A 298 6.02 -4.97 -7.19
N LEU A 299 6.38 -6.04 -7.89
CA LEU A 299 7.71 -6.22 -8.45
C LEU A 299 8.01 -5.21 -9.56
N LEU A 300 7.03 -4.93 -10.44
CA LEU A 300 7.14 -3.90 -11.46
C LEU A 300 7.31 -2.51 -10.82
N GLY A 301 6.54 -2.19 -9.79
CA GLY A 301 6.73 -0.94 -9.02
C GLY A 301 8.10 -0.84 -8.38
N LEU A 302 8.60 -1.93 -7.79
CA LEU A 302 9.94 -1.99 -7.21
C LEU A 302 11.02 -1.79 -8.29
N ALA A 303 10.83 -2.27 -9.52
CA ALA A 303 11.79 -2.10 -10.61
C ALA A 303 12.08 -0.61 -10.92
N TYR A 304 11.09 0.26 -10.77
CA TYR A 304 11.23 1.72 -10.94
C TYR A 304 11.78 2.45 -9.71
N LEU A 305 12.01 1.74 -8.60
CA LEU A 305 12.75 2.27 -7.45
C LEU A 305 14.22 1.82 -7.44
N LEU A 306 14.60 0.95 -8.37
CA LEU A 306 15.96 0.44 -8.50
C LEU A 306 16.64 1.17 -9.68
N PRO A 307 17.82 1.77 -9.46
CA PRO A 307 18.58 2.38 -10.54
C PRO A 307 19.25 1.32 -11.41
N SER A 308 19.31 1.57 -12.71
CA SER A 308 20.07 0.78 -13.68
C SER A 308 21.53 1.24 -13.76
N PRO A 309 22.51 0.34 -13.99
CA PRO A 309 22.37 -1.11 -14.03
C PRO A 309 22.24 -1.70 -12.62
N SER A 310 21.32 -2.65 -12.45
CA SER A 310 21.14 -3.37 -11.18
C SER A 310 20.71 -4.81 -11.41
N ALA A 311 21.44 -5.75 -10.80
CA ALA A 311 21.09 -7.17 -10.83
C ALA A 311 19.74 -7.42 -10.13
N ASP A 312 19.45 -6.69 -9.05
CA ASP A 312 18.16 -6.73 -8.38
C ASP A 312 17.04 -6.26 -9.31
N LYS A 313 17.27 -5.19 -10.09
CA LYS A 313 16.30 -4.68 -11.06
C LYS A 313 15.97 -5.71 -12.13
N GLY A 314 16.99 -6.28 -12.78
CA GLY A 314 16.81 -7.34 -13.77
C GLY A 314 16.09 -8.55 -13.19
N LEU A 315 16.42 -8.94 -11.96
CA LEU A 315 15.77 -10.06 -11.27
C LEU A 315 14.28 -9.78 -10.98
N VAL A 316 13.92 -8.60 -10.46
CA VAL A 316 12.50 -8.32 -10.15
C VAL A 316 11.64 -8.24 -11.41
N ILE A 317 12.20 -7.74 -12.52
CA ILE A 317 11.55 -7.74 -13.83
C ILE A 317 11.32 -9.18 -14.31
N ASP A 318 12.36 -10.02 -14.27
CA ASP A 318 12.27 -11.43 -14.66
C ASP A 318 11.23 -12.20 -13.83
N LEU A 319 11.22 -11.97 -12.52
CA LEU A 319 10.23 -12.57 -11.61
C LEU A 319 8.81 -12.10 -11.96
N GLY A 320 8.62 -10.81 -12.27
CA GLY A 320 7.33 -10.27 -12.71
C GLY A 320 6.83 -10.91 -14.01
N ILE A 321 7.67 -10.97 -15.04
CA ILE A 321 7.32 -11.62 -16.33
C ILE A 321 6.95 -13.09 -16.14
N ALA A 322 7.69 -13.80 -15.30
CA ALA A 322 7.42 -15.21 -15.09
C ALA A 322 6.18 -15.47 -14.22
N LEU A 323 5.85 -14.58 -13.27
CA LEU A 323 4.58 -14.61 -12.56
C LEU A 323 3.40 -14.40 -13.51
N MET A 324 3.53 -13.54 -14.53
CA MET A 324 2.51 -13.37 -15.57
C MET A 324 2.22 -14.69 -16.31
N ARG A 325 3.28 -15.46 -16.64
CA ARG A 325 3.15 -16.78 -17.29
C ARG A 325 2.44 -17.79 -16.39
N ALA A 326 2.79 -17.84 -15.11
CA ALA A 326 2.11 -18.72 -14.15
C ALA A 326 0.64 -18.32 -13.95
N MET A 327 0.36 -17.02 -13.83
CA MET A 327 -0.99 -16.49 -13.70
C MET A 327 -1.85 -16.84 -14.93
N THR A 328 -1.30 -16.72 -16.15
CA THR A 328 -1.99 -17.09 -17.40
C THR A 328 -2.52 -18.52 -17.35
N LEU A 329 -1.70 -19.48 -16.92
CA LEU A 329 -2.12 -20.90 -16.81
C LEU A 329 -3.25 -21.09 -15.80
N LEU A 330 -3.19 -20.39 -14.66
CA LEU A 330 -4.23 -20.44 -13.63
C LEU A 330 -5.52 -19.75 -14.08
N ALA A 331 -5.42 -18.62 -14.80
CA ALA A 331 -6.58 -17.92 -15.33
C ALA A 331 -7.31 -18.73 -16.41
N GLU A 332 -6.57 -19.40 -17.30
CA GLU A 332 -7.15 -20.35 -18.25
C GLU A 332 -7.77 -21.56 -17.56
N GLN A 333 -7.17 -22.05 -16.47
CA GLN A 333 -7.77 -23.11 -15.66
C GLN A 333 -9.08 -22.63 -15.03
N ALA A 334 -9.13 -21.41 -14.48
CA ALA A 334 -10.33 -20.84 -13.88
C ALA A 334 -11.50 -20.77 -14.89
N ALA A 335 -11.21 -20.38 -16.14
CA ALA A 335 -12.21 -20.33 -17.22
C ALA A 335 -12.85 -21.68 -17.57
N ARG A 336 -12.32 -22.80 -17.06
CA ARG A 336 -12.79 -24.17 -17.28
C ARG A 336 -13.45 -24.80 -16.06
N LEU A 337 -13.44 -24.11 -14.92
CA LEU A 337 -14.05 -24.58 -13.69
C LEU A 337 -15.43 -23.95 -13.52
N PRO A 338 -16.42 -24.65 -12.96
CA PRO A 338 -17.75 -24.09 -12.73
C PRO A 338 -17.65 -22.91 -11.75
N ALA A 339 -18.47 -21.87 -11.95
CA ALA A 339 -18.52 -20.71 -11.05
C ALA A 339 -19.14 -21.07 -9.70
N GLY A 340 -20.23 -21.84 -9.70
CA GLY A 340 -20.97 -22.18 -8.49
C GLY A 340 -22.43 -22.53 -8.74
N PRO A 341 -23.15 -23.05 -7.72
CA PRO A 341 -24.55 -23.45 -7.85
C PRO A 341 -25.50 -22.28 -8.16
N SER A 342 -25.18 -21.03 -7.78
CA SER A 342 -26.02 -19.88 -8.15
C SER A 342 -25.93 -19.51 -9.63
N ASN A 343 -24.88 -19.97 -10.34
CA ASN A 343 -24.65 -19.70 -11.76
C ASN A 343 -24.24 -21.00 -12.47
N PRO A 344 -25.15 -22.00 -12.60
CA PRO A 344 -24.80 -23.36 -12.99
C PRO A 344 -24.34 -23.51 -14.45
N HIS A 345 -24.61 -22.52 -15.30
CA HIS A 345 -24.23 -22.50 -16.71
C HIS A 345 -22.98 -21.65 -16.98
N CYS A 346 -22.30 -21.21 -15.93
CA CYS A 346 -21.20 -20.28 -16.00
C CYS A 346 -19.94 -20.90 -15.40
N ASN A 347 -18.82 -20.71 -16.08
CA ASN A 347 -17.51 -21.02 -15.55
C ASN A 347 -16.97 -19.82 -14.76
N ALA A 348 -15.97 -20.05 -13.91
CA ALA A 348 -15.26 -18.99 -13.24
C ALA A 348 -14.38 -18.20 -14.23
N GLY A 349 -13.64 -17.24 -13.70
CA GLY A 349 -12.62 -16.51 -14.42
C GLY A 349 -11.79 -15.70 -13.43
N VAL A 350 -10.58 -15.31 -13.85
CA VAL A 350 -9.71 -14.48 -12.99
C VAL A 350 -10.33 -13.10 -12.79
N SER A 351 -10.27 -12.57 -11.57
CA SER A 351 -10.91 -11.27 -11.29
C SER A 351 -9.95 -10.09 -11.37
N PHE A 352 -8.64 -10.34 -11.51
CA PHE A 352 -7.56 -9.34 -11.47
C PHE A 352 -7.72 -8.39 -10.27
N VAL A 353 -8.08 -8.95 -9.11
CA VAL A 353 -8.29 -8.17 -7.90
C VAL A 353 -6.96 -7.52 -7.51
N SER A 354 -6.97 -6.19 -7.55
CA SER A 354 -5.91 -5.33 -7.05
C SER A 354 -5.95 -5.29 -5.52
N LEU A 355 -4.77 -5.17 -4.91
CA LEU A 355 -4.62 -4.91 -3.49
C LEU A 355 -5.12 -3.48 -3.18
N ARG A 356 -5.47 -3.22 -1.92
CA ARG A 356 -5.86 -1.86 -1.47
C ARG A 356 -4.80 -0.82 -1.82
N ASP A 357 -3.55 -1.23 -1.85
CA ASP A 357 -2.44 -0.42 -2.30
C ASP A 357 -1.45 -1.30 -3.08
N ALA A 358 -1.19 -0.94 -4.33
CA ALA A 358 -0.20 -1.57 -5.20
C ALA A 358 1.18 -0.88 -5.12
N ALA A 359 1.39 0.02 -4.16
CA ALA A 359 2.64 0.74 -3.96
C ALA A 359 3.85 -0.20 -3.94
N ALA A 360 4.92 0.29 -4.54
CA ALA A 360 6.20 -0.38 -4.57
C ALA A 360 6.71 -0.67 -3.15
N LEU A 361 7.34 -1.83 -2.99
CA LEU A 361 8.01 -2.17 -1.73
C LEU A 361 9.24 -1.26 -1.55
N PRO A 362 9.56 -0.83 -0.31
CA PRO A 362 10.81 -0.12 -0.07
C PRO A 362 12.01 -0.99 -0.45
N PRO A 363 12.94 -0.50 -1.31
CA PRO A 363 14.10 -1.29 -1.72
C PRO A 363 14.94 -1.77 -0.54
N GLY A 364 15.56 -2.94 -0.71
CA GLY A 364 16.47 -3.52 0.29
C GLY A 364 15.92 -4.79 0.96
N PRO A 365 16.48 -5.19 2.11
CA PRO A 365 16.25 -6.50 2.73
C PRO A 365 14.78 -6.85 3.00
N SER A 366 13.96 -5.86 3.37
CA SER A 366 12.54 -6.07 3.66
C SER A 366 11.75 -6.46 2.42
N ALA A 367 11.97 -5.78 1.28
CA ALA A 367 11.37 -6.15 0.00
C ALA A 367 11.80 -7.56 -0.43
N ARG A 368 13.10 -7.89 -0.30
CA ARG A 368 13.63 -9.22 -0.64
C ARG A 368 12.96 -10.33 0.17
N ARG A 369 12.84 -10.13 1.49
CA ARG A 369 12.14 -11.04 2.39
C ARG A 369 10.67 -11.22 2.00
N PHE A 370 9.96 -10.11 1.78
CA PHE A 370 8.55 -10.15 1.38
C PHE A 370 8.34 -10.95 0.09
N ILE A 371 9.20 -10.74 -0.92
CA ILE A 371 9.11 -11.45 -2.21
C ILE A 371 9.26 -12.96 -2.01
N VAL A 372 10.27 -13.39 -1.24
CA VAL A 372 10.50 -14.83 -0.98
C VAL A 372 9.36 -15.44 -0.18
N GLU A 373 8.91 -14.78 0.89
CA GLU A 373 7.79 -15.26 1.72
C GLU A 373 6.52 -15.37 0.88
N ARG A 374 6.21 -14.35 0.06
CA ARG A 374 4.99 -14.35 -0.75
C ARG A 374 5.03 -15.39 -1.87
N LEU A 375 6.19 -15.60 -2.51
CA LEU A 375 6.37 -16.70 -3.46
C LEU A 375 6.20 -18.07 -2.77
N GLY A 376 6.69 -18.20 -1.54
CA GLY A 376 6.47 -19.38 -0.69
C GLY A 376 4.99 -19.69 -0.51
N GLU A 377 4.20 -18.71 -0.07
CA GLU A 377 2.76 -18.84 0.12
C GLU A 377 2.03 -19.22 -1.16
N ILE A 378 2.38 -18.58 -2.29
CA ILE A 378 1.79 -18.88 -3.60
C ILE A 378 2.12 -20.31 -4.04
N VAL A 379 3.36 -20.78 -3.84
CA VAL A 379 3.76 -22.16 -4.16
C VAL A 379 3.00 -23.18 -3.31
N GLU A 380 2.90 -22.97 -2.00
CA GLU A 380 2.16 -23.88 -1.12
C GLU A 380 0.67 -23.92 -1.49
N GLY A 381 0.06 -22.75 -1.75
CA GLY A 381 -1.31 -22.68 -2.24
C GLY A 381 -1.50 -23.42 -3.56
N THR A 382 -0.57 -23.26 -4.52
CA THR A 382 -0.64 -23.94 -5.82
C THR A 382 -0.44 -25.45 -5.69
N ARG A 383 0.39 -25.91 -4.73
CA ARG A 383 0.55 -27.34 -4.45
C ARG A 383 -0.72 -27.96 -3.87
N ALA A 384 -1.38 -27.26 -2.95
CA ALA A 384 -2.69 -27.66 -2.44
C ALA A 384 -3.72 -27.70 -3.57
N LEU A 385 -3.77 -26.67 -4.42
CA LEU A 385 -4.63 -26.62 -5.59
C LEU A 385 -4.37 -27.79 -6.55
N GLN A 386 -3.10 -28.14 -6.82
CA GLN A 386 -2.73 -29.29 -7.65
C GLN A 386 -3.25 -30.61 -7.07
N ALA A 387 -3.25 -30.77 -5.75
CA ALA A 387 -3.78 -31.96 -5.10
C ALA A 387 -5.31 -32.05 -5.19
N CYS A 388 -6.01 -30.91 -5.14
CA CYS A 388 -7.47 -30.85 -5.12
C CYS A 388 -8.11 -30.80 -6.52
N VAL A 389 -7.63 -29.92 -7.39
CA VAL A 389 -8.17 -29.68 -8.74
C VAL A 389 -7.39 -30.46 -9.81
N GLY A 390 -6.07 -30.55 -9.66
CA GLY A 390 -5.20 -31.25 -10.60
C GLY A 390 -5.16 -30.63 -12.00
N GLY A 391 -4.76 -31.46 -12.98
CA GLY A 391 -4.69 -31.08 -14.39
C GLY A 391 -3.35 -30.50 -14.85
N PRO A 392 -3.11 -30.43 -16.16
CA PRO A 392 -1.81 -30.05 -16.72
C PRO A 392 -1.47 -28.57 -16.53
N ARG A 393 -2.46 -27.67 -16.56
CA ARG A 393 -2.23 -26.22 -16.39
C ARG A 393 -1.77 -25.87 -14.98
N VAL A 394 -2.40 -26.45 -13.96
CA VAL A 394 -2.02 -26.25 -12.55
C VAL A 394 -0.64 -26.85 -12.29
N ALA A 395 -0.34 -28.02 -12.85
CA ALA A 395 0.97 -28.66 -12.69
C ALA A 395 2.09 -27.84 -13.33
N GLN A 396 1.85 -27.29 -14.52
CA GLN A 396 2.80 -26.41 -15.20
C GLN A 396 2.98 -25.09 -14.43
N ALA A 397 1.90 -24.50 -13.91
CA ALA A 397 1.97 -23.30 -13.09
C ALA A 397 2.78 -23.54 -11.81
N LEU A 398 2.54 -24.67 -11.12
CA LEU A 398 3.31 -25.06 -9.93
C LEU A 398 4.80 -25.19 -10.24
N THR A 399 5.16 -25.86 -11.34
CA THR A 399 6.56 -26.03 -11.77
C THR A 399 7.24 -24.68 -11.99
N LEU A 400 6.55 -23.74 -12.66
CA LEU A 400 7.06 -22.39 -12.87
C LEU A 400 7.26 -21.66 -11.54
N LEU A 401 6.26 -21.71 -10.65
CA LEU A 401 6.29 -21.01 -9.36
C LEU A 401 7.37 -21.57 -8.42
N GLU A 402 7.58 -22.88 -8.39
CA GLU A 402 8.67 -23.51 -7.64
C GLU A 402 10.05 -23.07 -8.17
N ALA A 403 10.22 -23.01 -9.49
CA ALA A 403 11.44 -22.49 -10.11
C ALA A 403 11.67 -21.01 -9.77
N LEU A 404 10.61 -20.20 -9.73
CA LEU A 404 10.69 -18.79 -9.37
C LEU A 404 11.06 -18.57 -7.92
N ARG A 405 10.40 -19.30 -7.00
CA ARG A 405 10.75 -19.28 -5.58
C ARG A 405 12.20 -19.66 -5.37
N ALA A 406 12.66 -20.76 -5.97
CA ALA A 406 14.03 -21.22 -5.84
C ALA A 406 15.04 -20.21 -6.43
N ARG A 407 14.69 -19.53 -7.53
CA ARG A 407 15.50 -18.45 -8.09
C ARG A 407 15.55 -17.24 -7.15
N ALA A 408 14.42 -16.82 -6.61
CA ALA A 408 14.35 -15.72 -5.65
C ALA A 408 15.15 -16.02 -4.37
N GLU A 409 15.03 -17.22 -3.79
CA GLU A 409 15.79 -17.63 -2.61
C GLU A 409 17.30 -17.61 -2.84
N ARG A 410 17.77 -18.09 -4.01
CA ARG A 410 19.19 -18.07 -4.36
C ARG A 410 19.72 -16.66 -4.63
N SER A 411 18.95 -15.84 -5.33
CA SER A 411 19.43 -14.56 -5.86
C SER A 411 19.15 -13.35 -4.96
N LEU A 412 18.11 -13.41 -4.11
CA LEU A 412 17.77 -12.36 -3.14
C LEU A 412 18.35 -12.61 -1.75
N ASP A 413 19.20 -13.63 -1.61
CA ASP A 413 19.88 -14.12 -0.41
C ASP A 413 19.54 -13.37 0.89
N LEU A 414 18.66 -13.99 1.67
CA LEU A 414 18.21 -13.49 2.97
C LEU A 414 19.32 -13.55 4.05
N SER A 415 20.39 -14.31 3.81
CA SER A 415 21.59 -14.42 4.67
C SER A 415 22.66 -13.38 4.33
N LEU A 416 22.73 -12.89 3.09
CA LEU A 416 23.61 -11.79 2.68
C LEU A 416 23.21 -10.42 3.23
N SER A 417 22.04 -10.28 3.87
CA SER A 417 21.74 -9.11 4.72
C SER A 417 22.60 -9.02 5.99
N GLN A 418 23.36 -10.07 6.33
CA GLN A 418 24.42 -10.02 7.33
C GLN A 418 25.82 -9.80 6.74
N GLY A 419 26.00 -9.89 5.41
CA GLY A 419 27.31 -9.84 4.74
C GLY A 419 27.54 -8.68 3.75
N ALA A 420 26.48 -8.06 3.21
CA ALA A 420 26.57 -7.15 2.07
C ALA A 420 26.83 -5.66 2.41
N ALA A 421 27.07 -5.30 3.68
CA ALA A 421 27.61 -3.97 4.04
C ALA A 421 29.13 -3.85 3.77
N ARG A 422 29.73 -4.87 3.14
CA ARG A 422 31.13 -4.87 2.71
C ARG A 422 31.17 -5.27 1.25
N THR A 423 31.18 -4.28 0.35
CA THR A 423 32.03 -4.20 -0.87
C THR A 423 31.44 -3.17 -1.85
N GLY A 424 32.21 -2.12 -2.13
CA GLY A 424 31.86 -1.04 -3.05
C GLY A 424 32.98 -0.01 -3.18
N ALA A 425 34.05 -0.42 -3.87
CA ALA A 425 35.19 0.30 -4.46
C ALA A 425 35.47 1.79 -4.12
N ALA A 426 36.53 1.98 -3.32
CA ALA A 426 37.68 2.86 -3.50
C ALA A 426 37.51 4.19 -4.28
N ALA A 427 37.30 5.27 -3.54
CA ALA A 427 38.04 6.52 -3.77
C ALA A 427 39.44 6.39 -3.14
N ALA A 428 40.44 7.03 -3.76
CA ALA A 428 41.85 6.99 -3.39
C ALA A 428 42.11 7.14 -1.87
N PRO A 429 43.15 6.48 -1.31
CA PRO A 429 43.30 6.34 0.12
C PRO A 429 43.64 7.69 0.76
N VAL A 430 42.64 8.30 1.38
CA VAL A 430 42.91 9.10 2.57
C VAL A 430 43.17 8.08 3.67
N ALA A 431 44.36 8.14 4.26
CA ALA A 431 44.78 7.24 5.32
C ALA A 431 43.64 7.04 6.35
N PRO A 432 43.39 5.80 6.80
CA PRO A 432 42.34 5.57 7.78
C PRO A 432 42.67 6.39 9.02
N ALA A 433 41.84 7.39 9.31
CA ALA A 433 41.70 7.83 10.68
C ALA A 433 41.30 6.59 11.46
N ALA A 434 42.15 6.22 12.42
CA ALA A 434 41.92 5.09 13.30
C ALA A 434 40.46 5.07 13.75
N THR A 435 39.83 3.90 13.67
CA THR A 435 38.60 3.64 14.40
C THR A 435 38.83 4.14 15.83
N PRO A 436 38.08 5.13 16.33
CA PRO A 436 38.17 5.48 17.73
C PRO A 436 37.89 4.19 18.48
N ALA A 437 38.71 3.90 19.48
CA ALA A 437 38.38 2.87 20.46
C ALA A 437 36.91 3.03 20.88
N PRO A 438 36.19 1.94 21.20
CA PRO A 438 34.83 2.05 21.75
C PRO A 438 34.86 3.15 22.80
N ALA A 439 34.03 4.17 22.60
CA ALA A 439 33.96 5.29 23.52
C ALA A 439 33.83 4.68 24.92
N PRO A 440 34.65 5.13 25.89
CA PRO A 440 34.62 4.57 27.23
C PRO A 440 33.18 4.55 27.71
N ALA A 441 32.80 3.45 28.39
CA ALA A 441 31.47 3.33 28.98
C ALA A 441 31.11 4.66 29.64
N PRO A 442 29.97 5.27 29.30
CA PRO A 442 29.63 6.58 29.83
C PRO A 442 29.60 6.48 31.35
N ALA A 443 30.13 7.50 32.01
CA ALA A 443 30.14 7.53 33.47
C ALA A 443 28.69 7.42 33.97
N SER A 444 28.39 6.34 34.68
CA SER A 444 27.08 6.11 35.27
C SER A 444 27.19 6.07 36.79
N SER A 445 26.16 6.59 37.46
CA SER A 445 26.01 6.51 38.91
C SER A 445 24.59 6.14 39.26
N LEU A 446 24.42 5.35 40.32
CA LEU A 446 23.11 4.94 40.82
C LEU A 446 22.93 5.51 42.23
N ALA A 447 22.04 6.47 42.37
CA ALA A 447 21.69 7.07 43.66
C ALA A 447 20.18 7.05 43.84
N ASN A 448 19.70 6.59 45.01
CA ASN A 448 18.27 6.53 45.35
C ASN A 448 17.38 5.82 44.30
N GLY A 449 17.93 4.88 43.53
CA GLY A 449 17.21 4.15 42.48
C GLY A 449 17.07 4.91 41.15
N ILE A 450 17.78 6.02 40.99
CA ILE A 450 17.89 6.77 39.73
C ILE A 450 19.30 6.55 39.17
N GLU A 451 19.36 5.91 38.00
CA GLU A 451 20.59 5.75 37.23
C GLU A 451 20.82 7.03 36.43
N THR A 452 21.95 7.69 36.67
CA THR A 452 22.36 8.92 35.99
C THR A 452 23.50 8.59 35.06
N VAL A 453 23.35 8.87 33.76
CA VAL A 453 24.32 8.55 32.71
C VAL A 453 24.75 9.81 31.99
N GLU A 454 26.04 10.12 32.09
CA GLU A 454 26.62 11.33 31.54
C GLU A 454 26.83 11.22 30.03
N GLY A 455 26.29 12.19 29.28
CA GLY A 455 26.65 12.46 27.88
C GLY A 455 27.30 13.83 27.72
N GLU A 456 27.74 14.14 26.50
CA GLU A 456 28.39 15.40 26.14
C GLU A 456 27.41 16.58 26.24
N LYS A 457 26.22 16.46 25.64
CA LYS A 457 25.23 17.55 25.54
C LYS A 457 24.06 17.44 26.52
N LEU A 458 23.82 16.26 27.07
CA LEU A 458 22.82 16.05 28.12
C LEU A 458 23.24 14.92 29.06
N THR A 459 22.68 14.92 30.26
CA THR A 459 22.71 13.78 31.19
C THR A 459 21.36 13.08 31.12
N LEU A 460 21.34 11.76 30.95
CA LEU A 460 20.12 10.96 31.04
C LEU A 460 19.91 10.46 32.48
N LEU A 461 18.66 10.48 32.93
CA LEU A 461 18.25 9.92 34.21
C LEU A 461 17.20 8.83 33.98
N TYR A 462 17.43 7.66 34.56
CA TYR A 462 16.51 6.53 34.51
C TYR A 462 16.04 6.13 35.91
N GLU A 463 14.73 6.25 36.16
CA GLU A 463 14.11 5.87 37.42
C GLU A 463 13.32 4.55 37.27
N ALA A 464 13.97 3.44 37.62
CA ALA A 464 13.44 2.09 37.40
C ALA A 464 12.04 1.87 38.02
N LYS A 465 11.79 2.44 39.21
CA LYS A 465 10.50 2.30 39.93
C LYS A 465 9.30 2.94 39.22
N ARG A 466 9.54 3.86 38.28
CA ARG A 466 8.49 4.47 37.43
C ARG A 466 8.36 3.77 36.08
N CYS A 467 9.30 2.92 35.69
CA CYS A 467 9.27 2.32 34.37
C CYS A 467 8.13 1.31 34.27
N ILE A 468 7.23 1.50 33.31
CA ILE A 468 6.14 0.55 33.00
C ILE A 468 6.46 -0.32 31.78
N HIS A 469 7.72 -0.35 31.35
CA HIS A 469 8.18 -1.05 30.14
C HIS A 469 7.34 -0.73 28.90
N ALA A 470 6.99 0.54 28.69
CA ALA A 470 6.26 1.00 27.49
C ALA A 470 7.09 0.92 26.20
N ARG A 471 8.39 0.62 26.30
CA ARG A 471 9.35 0.36 25.22
C ARG A 471 9.64 1.51 24.23
N PHE A 472 9.03 2.69 24.37
CA PHE A 472 9.30 3.86 23.51
C PHE A 472 10.79 4.26 23.45
N CYS A 473 11.55 4.08 24.53
CA CYS A 473 12.99 4.36 24.55
C CYS A 473 13.78 3.39 23.66
N VAL A 474 13.64 2.08 23.88
CA VAL A 474 14.39 1.03 23.15
C VAL A 474 13.94 0.90 21.69
N THR A 475 12.70 1.25 21.35
CA THR A 475 12.24 1.25 19.95
C THR A 475 12.53 2.58 19.24
N GLY A 476 12.52 3.70 19.96
CA GLY A 476 12.75 5.03 19.40
C GLY A 476 14.22 5.42 19.28
N ALA A 477 15.08 4.92 20.17
CA ALA A 477 16.53 5.15 20.13
C ALA A 477 17.32 3.88 20.51
N PRO A 478 17.31 2.83 19.66
CA PRO A 478 17.92 1.53 19.97
C PRO A 478 19.45 1.54 20.07
N LYS A 479 20.12 2.61 19.64
CA LYS A 479 21.57 2.82 19.82
C LYS A 479 21.89 3.54 21.14
N VAL A 480 20.91 4.27 21.69
CA VAL A 480 21.03 4.95 22.99
C VAL A 480 20.59 4.00 24.09
N PHE A 481 19.44 3.34 23.95
CA PHE A 481 18.90 2.40 24.94
C PHE A 481 19.01 0.97 24.42
N LEU A 482 20.07 0.27 24.82
CA LEU A 482 20.30 -1.11 24.44
C LEU A 482 19.41 -2.04 25.27
N ALA A 483 18.57 -2.83 24.61
CA ALA A 483 17.77 -3.83 25.29
C ALA A 483 18.55 -5.14 25.44
N ASN A 484 18.38 -5.83 26.57
CA ASN A 484 18.91 -7.18 26.81
C ASN A 484 20.44 -7.31 26.71
N VAL A 485 21.18 -6.28 27.12
CA VAL A 485 22.66 -6.32 27.17
C VAL A 485 23.14 -6.51 28.60
N GLU A 486 24.29 -7.16 28.75
CA GLU A 486 25.05 -7.17 30.00
C GLU A 486 26.02 -5.97 30.01
N GLY A 487 25.95 -5.13 31.04
CA GLY A 487 26.79 -3.93 31.17
C GLY A 487 26.06 -2.62 30.84
N PRO A 488 26.79 -1.55 30.46
CA PRO A 488 26.20 -0.26 30.13
C PRO A 488 25.16 -0.39 29.02
N TRP A 489 23.96 0.13 29.27
CA TRP A 489 22.82 -0.02 28.37
C TRP A 489 22.26 1.33 27.90
N ILE A 490 22.77 2.45 28.42
CA ILE A 490 22.40 3.81 28.03
C ILE A 490 23.64 4.51 27.44
N HIS A 491 23.53 5.04 26.23
CA HIS A 491 24.60 5.75 25.51
C HIS A 491 24.07 7.09 24.95
N PRO A 492 24.04 8.17 25.75
CA PRO A 492 23.38 9.42 25.37
C PRO A 492 23.90 10.04 24.07
N ASP A 493 25.19 9.90 23.78
CA ASP A 493 25.84 10.53 22.62
C ASP A 493 25.71 9.71 21.31
N ALA A 494 25.01 8.58 21.34
CA ALA A 494 24.78 7.74 20.16
C ALA A 494 23.70 8.30 19.21
N MET A 495 23.11 9.46 19.53
CA MET A 495 22.07 10.13 18.74
C MET A 495 22.16 11.66 18.89
N PRO A 496 21.76 12.45 17.88
CA PRO A 496 21.60 13.90 18.05
C PRO A 496 20.70 14.25 19.23
N VAL A 497 21.15 15.20 20.05
CA VAL A 497 20.54 15.57 21.34
C VAL A 497 19.05 15.92 21.24
N GLU A 498 18.62 16.61 20.19
CA GLU A 498 17.20 16.98 19.98
C GLU A 498 16.31 15.76 19.75
N ARG A 499 16.80 14.77 19.00
CA ARG A 499 16.07 13.52 18.78
C ARG A 499 16.01 12.69 20.06
N LEU A 500 17.07 12.71 20.87
CA LEU A 500 17.06 12.02 22.15
C LEU A 500 16.07 12.66 23.14
N VAL A 501 15.91 13.99 23.13
CA VAL A 501 14.88 14.69 23.89
C VAL A 501 13.47 14.26 23.48
N ASP A 502 13.17 14.17 22.17
CA ASP A 502 11.88 13.68 21.68
C ASP A 502 11.57 12.26 22.21
N ILE A 503 12.57 11.37 22.17
CA ILE A 503 12.44 10.00 22.67
C ILE A 503 12.25 9.98 24.18
N ALA A 504 12.95 10.85 24.92
CA ALA A 504 12.75 10.99 26.34
C ALA A 504 11.31 11.39 26.63
N HIS A 505 10.73 12.39 25.92
CA HIS A 505 9.35 12.86 26.07
C HIS A 505 8.29 11.78 25.77
N ALA A 506 8.60 10.83 24.89
CA ALA A 506 7.71 9.71 24.58
C ALA A 506 7.54 8.71 25.74
N CYS A 507 8.38 8.76 26.79
CA CYS A 507 8.21 7.92 27.98
C CYS A 507 6.96 8.33 28.79
N PRO A 508 5.87 7.53 28.84
CA PRO A 508 4.62 7.96 29.45
C PRO A 508 4.71 8.14 30.97
N SER A 509 5.59 7.39 31.64
CA SER A 509 5.74 7.42 33.09
C SER A 509 6.77 8.43 33.60
N GLY A 510 7.48 9.11 32.70
CA GLY A 510 8.60 9.97 33.06
C GLY A 510 9.76 9.22 33.71
N ALA A 511 9.89 7.90 33.46
CA ALA A 511 11.02 7.11 33.94
C ALA A 511 12.33 7.50 33.25
N ILE A 512 12.26 8.01 32.01
CA ILE A 512 13.39 8.61 31.29
C ILE A 512 13.24 10.13 31.37
N GLN A 513 14.25 10.78 31.93
CA GLN A 513 14.38 12.23 32.08
C GLN A 513 15.77 12.66 31.58
N TYR A 514 15.97 13.95 31.42
CA TYR A 514 17.26 14.50 31.01
C TYR A 514 17.56 15.82 31.71
N ARG A 515 18.86 16.14 31.79
CA ARG A 515 19.39 17.48 32.12
C ARG A 515 20.23 17.98 30.96
N ARG A 516 19.95 19.16 30.41
CA ARG A 516 20.72 19.74 29.30
C ARG A 516 22.04 20.33 29.81
N LYS A 517 23.10 20.20 29.01
CA LYS A 517 24.43 20.78 29.26
C LYS A 517 24.83 21.83 28.23
N ASP A 518 24.05 21.98 27.16
CA ASP A 518 24.37 22.83 26.02
C ASP A 518 23.62 24.17 26.04
N GLY A 519 23.11 24.58 27.21
CA GLY A 519 22.45 25.86 27.43
C GLY A 519 20.97 25.91 27.02
N GLN A 520 20.41 24.82 26.47
CA GLN A 520 18.97 24.68 26.27
C GLN A 520 18.24 24.30 27.58
N PRO A 521 16.94 24.60 27.72
CA PRO A 521 16.19 24.24 28.93
C PRO A 521 15.97 22.73 29.08
N ASP A 522 15.81 22.29 30.32
CA ASP A 522 15.35 20.94 30.66
C ASP A 522 13.89 20.72 30.22
N GLU A 523 13.29 19.60 30.61
CA GLU A 523 11.88 19.34 30.35
C GLU A 523 10.96 20.38 31.02
N GLU A 524 10.24 21.14 30.21
CA GLU A 524 9.24 22.13 30.64
C GLU A 524 7.83 21.53 30.73
N ALA A 525 6.95 22.21 31.45
CA ALA A 525 5.55 21.83 31.51
C ALA A 525 4.89 22.00 30.12
N PRO A 526 4.04 21.06 29.68
CA PRO A 526 3.32 21.20 28.42
C PRO A 526 2.34 22.39 28.48
N PRO A 527 1.94 22.95 27.34
CA PRO A 527 0.93 24.02 27.28
C PRO A 527 -0.48 23.56 27.69
N VAL A 528 -0.70 22.24 27.80
CA VAL A 528 -1.97 21.65 28.22
C VAL A 528 -1.68 20.45 29.13
N ASN A 529 -2.32 20.44 30.29
CA ASN A 529 -2.31 19.29 31.17
C ASN A 529 -3.24 18.19 30.62
N LEU A 530 -2.71 16.99 30.42
CA LEU A 530 -3.41 15.87 29.80
C LEU A 530 -3.47 14.66 30.73
N LEU A 531 -4.64 14.03 30.80
CA LEU A 531 -4.86 12.69 31.38
C LEU A 531 -5.28 11.73 30.28
N GLY A 532 -4.35 10.89 29.82
CA GLY A 532 -4.63 9.81 28.88
C GLY A 532 -5.11 8.54 29.58
N VAL A 533 -6.20 7.95 29.09
CA VAL A 533 -6.73 6.66 29.57
C VAL A 533 -6.23 5.53 28.66
N ARG A 534 -5.27 4.73 29.12
CA ARG A 534 -4.72 3.62 28.31
C ARG A 534 -5.62 2.40 28.38
N GLU A 535 -5.91 1.78 27.23
CA GLU A 535 -6.65 0.51 27.13
C GLU A 535 -6.01 -0.55 28.02
N ALA A 536 -6.82 -1.21 28.86
CA ALA A 536 -6.38 -2.21 29.85
C ALA A 536 -5.20 -1.77 30.75
N GLY A 537 -4.89 -0.47 30.80
CA GLY A 537 -3.64 0.04 31.37
C GLY A 537 -3.83 1.20 32.35
N PRO A 538 -2.74 1.89 32.71
CA PRO A 538 -2.77 2.97 33.68
C PRO A 538 -3.34 4.27 33.12
N TYR A 539 -3.56 5.24 34.01
CA TYR A 539 -3.68 6.63 33.60
C TYR A 539 -2.30 7.19 33.31
N ALA A 540 -2.13 7.90 32.20
CA ALA A 540 -0.89 8.62 31.86
C ALA A 540 -1.16 10.13 31.99
N LEU A 541 -0.45 10.80 32.89
CA LEU A 541 -0.62 12.22 33.17
C LEU A 541 0.59 13.00 32.64
N ARG A 542 0.34 14.09 31.92
CA ARG A 542 1.36 15.03 31.43
C ARG A 542 0.97 16.45 31.84
N GLY A 543 1.83 17.18 32.52
CA GLY A 543 1.51 18.50 33.11
C GLY A 543 2.56 18.94 34.13
N ALA A 544 2.38 20.07 34.81
CA ALA A 544 3.20 20.39 35.99
C ALA A 544 2.62 19.65 37.21
N LEU A 545 3.24 18.55 37.64
CA LEU A 545 2.59 17.59 38.56
C LEU A 545 3.11 17.71 40.00
N ARG A 546 2.19 17.63 40.96
CA ARG A 546 2.47 17.50 42.39
C ARG A 546 1.76 16.28 42.97
N LEU A 547 2.45 15.52 43.81
CA LEU A 547 1.87 14.42 44.57
C LEU A 547 1.92 14.79 46.06
N ARG A 548 0.76 14.91 46.71
CA ARG A 548 0.65 15.36 48.11
C ARG A 548 1.41 16.68 48.37
N GLY A 549 1.35 17.61 47.41
CA GLY A 549 2.03 18.91 47.46
C GLY A 549 3.49 18.91 46.95
N GLU A 550 4.14 17.75 46.83
CA GLU A 550 5.53 17.64 46.40
C GLU A 550 5.66 17.57 44.86
N PRO A 551 6.51 18.38 44.21
CA PRO A 551 6.74 18.32 42.77
C PRO A 551 7.26 16.95 42.31
N LEU A 552 6.71 16.42 41.21
CA LEU A 552 6.97 15.04 40.74
C LEU A 552 7.52 14.95 39.29
N GLY A 553 7.76 16.11 38.67
CA GLY A 553 8.14 16.25 37.27
C GLY A 553 6.94 16.39 36.33
N MET A 554 7.17 16.21 35.03
CA MET A 554 6.19 16.59 34.00
C MET A 554 5.27 15.45 33.53
N ARG A 555 5.61 14.20 33.86
CA ARG A 555 4.94 12.99 33.36
C ARG A 555 4.90 11.87 34.39
N LEU A 556 3.80 11.15 34.51
CA LEU A 556 3.71 9.95 35.36
C LEU A 556 2.60 9.01 34.91
N THR A 557 2.61 7.79 35.45
CA THR A 557 1.52 6.84 35.27
C THR A 557 0.92 6.40 36.60
N LEU A 558 -0.40 6.52 36.75
CA LEU A 558 -1.13 6.13 37.97
C LEU A 558 -1.85 4.80 37.79
N CYS A 559 -1.88 4.00 38.86
CA CYS A 559 -2.57 2.71 38.88
C CYS A 559 -4.08 2.88 38.69
N ARG A 560 -4.62 2.15 37.70
CA ARG A 560 -6.07 2.10 37.40
C ARG A 560 -6.72 0.76 37.78
N CYS A 561 -5.92 -0.29 37.94
CA CYS A 561 -6.38 -1.67 38.15
C CYS A 561 -6.51 -2.09 39.61
N GLY A 562 -5.91 -1.35 40.55
CA GLY A 562 -5.85 -1.71 41.96
C GLY A 562 -4.78 -2.75 42.32
N ALA A 563 -4.07 -3.34 41.36
CA ALA A 563 -3.09 -4.41 41.61
C ALA A 563 -1.63 -3.94 41.83
N SER A 564 -1.31 -2.68 41.52
CA SER A 564 0.07 -2.17 41.63
C SER A 564 0.64 -2.36 43.04
N LYS A 565 1.91 -2.77 43.15
CA LYS A 565 2.67 -2.84 44.41
C LYS A 565 3.36 -1.51 44.72
N ASN A 566 3.40 -0.58 43.75
CA ASN A 566 3.97 0.76 43.88
C ASN A 566 2.90 1.87 43.86
N LYS A 567 1.72 1.65 44.45
CA LYS A 567 0.63 2.65 44.46
C LYS A 567 1.09 3.96 45.09
N PRO A 568 0.67 5.13 44.56
CA PRO A 568 -0.36 5.33 43.53
C PRO A 568 0.12 5.10 42.08
N PHE A 569 1.40 4.82 41.87
CA PHE A 569 1.98 4.61 40.55
C PHE A 569 1.60 3.27 39.95
N CYS A 570 1.65 3.19 38.62
CA CYS A 570 1.60 1.92 37.91
C CYS A 570 2.99 1.29 37.86
N ASP A 571 3.07 0.00 38.14
CA ASP A 571 4.29 -0.82 38.05
C ASP A 571 4.18 -1.96 37.02
N GLY A 572 3.10 -1.96 36.22
CA GLY A 572 2.83 -3.02 35.23
C GLY A 572 1.98 -4.19 35.74
N SER A 573 1.66 -4.27 37.04
CA SER A 573 0.89 -5.39 37.62
C SER A 573 -0.50 -5.62 37.00
N HIS A 574 -0.99 -4.71 36.16
CA HIS A 574 -2.25 -4.86 35.44
C HIS A 574 -2.21 -5.96 34.38
N HIS A 575 -1.02 -6.32 33.86
CA HIS A 575 -0.84 -7.46 32.95
C HIS A 575 -1.13 -8.78 33.67
N ASP A 576 -0.45 -9.02 34.78
CA ASP A 576 -0.61 -10.26 35.57
C ASP A 576 -2.00 -10.35 36.22
N ALA A 577 -2.59 -9.21 36.57
CA ALA A 577 -3.94 -9.15 37.12
C ALA A 577 -5.06 -9.31 36.06
N GLY A 578 -4.73 -9.41 34.77
CA GLY A 578 -5.72 -9.53 33.70
C GLY A 578 -6.70 -8.35 33.62
N PHE A 579 -6.23 -7.14 33.98
CA PHE A 579 -7.11 -5.98 34.10
C PHE A 579 -7.74 -5.61 32.75
N THR A 580 -9.07 -5.61 32.70
CA THR A 580 -9.83 -5.24 31.50
C THR A 580 -10.63 -3.98 31.77
N ALA A 581 -10.32 -2.92 31.03
CA ALA A 581 -11.10 -1.69 31.04
C ALA A 581 -10.78 -0.84 29.82
N THR A 582 -11.82 -0.32 29.18
CA THR A 582 -11.67 0.52 27.99
C THR A 582 -10.77 1.74 28.23
N GLY A 583 -9.94 2.06 27.24
CA GLY A 583 -9.24 3.32 27.06
C GLY A 583 -10.07 4.35 26.30
N GLU A 584 -11.29 4.01 25.86
CA GLU A 584 -12.18 4.81 25.03
C GLU A 584 -13.48 5.20 25.75
N PRO A 585 -13.42 5.93 26.88
CA PRO A 585 -14.64 6.40 27.54
C PRO A 585 -15.39 7.40 26.66
N GLU A 586 -16.72 7.43 26.79
CA GLU A 586 -17.60 8.32 26.02
C GLU A 586 -17.28 9.80 26.27
N THR A 587 -17.41 10.64 25.24
CA THR A 587 -17.26 12.09 25.39
C THR A 587 -18.40 12.64 26.23
N GLY A 588 -18.09 13.48 27.23
CA GLY A 588 -19.07 14.00 28.16
C GLY A 588 -19.62 12.96 29.14
N LEU A 589 -18.92 11.83 29.35
CA LEU A 589 -19.27 10.82 30.35
C LEU A 589 -19.62 11.48 31.70
N LEU A 590 -20.72 11.05 32.33
CA LEU A 590 -21.30 11.65 33.55
C LEU A 590 -21.78 13.11 33.40
N GLY A 591 -22.02 13.57 32.18
CA GLY A 591 -22.39 14.97 31.91
C GLY A 591 -21.23 15.94 32.17
N LEU A 592 -19.99 15.46 32.18
CA LEU A 592 -18.82 16.28 32.46
C LEU A 592 -18.56 17.30 31.34
N PRO A 593 -18.07 18.50 31.69
CA PRO A 593 -17.89 19.59 30.73
C PRO A 593 -16.91 19.22 29.61
N THR A 594 -17.26 19.62 28.40
CA THR A 594 -16.44 19.48 27.18
C THR A 594 -16.03 20.84 26.61
N ALA A 595 -16.63 21.93 27.10
CA ALA A 595 -16.28 23.28 26.70
C ALA A 595 -14.81 23.60 27.00
N MET A 596 -14.20 24.44 26.16
CA MET A 596 -12.81 24.85 26.35
C MET A 596 -12.69 25.76 27.59
N PRO A 597 -11.85 25.41 28.60
CA PRO A 597 -11.62 26.29 29.73
C PRO A 597 -10.67 27.43 29.36
N ALA A 598 -10.75 28.54 30.10
CA ALA A 598 -9.87 29.69 29.91
C ALA A 598 -8.40 29.40 30.30
N VAL A 599 -8.18 28.47 31.23
CA VAL A 599 -6.86 28.04 31.70
C VAL A 599 -6.73 26.53 31.44
N ARG A 600 -5.61 26.11 30.85
CA ARG A 600 -5.37 24.72 30.40
C ARG A 600 -4.07 24.13 30.94
N ASP A 601 -3.25 24.98 31.54
CA ASP A 601 -1.91 24.76 32.08
C ASP A 601 -1.88 25.07 33.58
N GLY A 602 -0.69 24.99 34.18
CA GLY A 602 -0.50 25.16 35.62
C GLY A 602 -0.45 23.83 36.38
N TRP A 603 -0.47 23.91 37.70
CA TRP A 603 -0.25 22.74 38.56
C TRP A 603 -1.44 21.77 38.55
N VAL A 604 -1.11 20.47 38.52
CA VAL A 604 -2.05 19.38 38.78
C VAL A 604 -1.63 18.67 40.06
N ASP A 605 -2.44 18.87 41.11
CA ASP A 605 -2.25 18.21 42.41
C ASP A 605 -2.95 16.84 42.41
N ILE A 606 -2.20 15.83 42.84
CA ILE A 606 -2.64 14.44 42.95
C ILE A 606 -2.64 14.08 44.43
N GLU A 607 -3.81 13.72 44.95
CA GLU A 607 -4.05 13.36 46.34
C GLU A 607 -4.67 11.96 46.38
N PRO A 608 -3.87 10.89 46.58
CA PRO A 608 -4.42 9.55 46.77
C PRO A 608 -5.16 9.46 48.12
N GLU A 609 -6.46 9.20 48.08
CA GLU A 609 -7.27 8.98 49.29
C GLU A 609 -6.96 7.57 49.88
N PRO A 610 -6.79 7.41 51.22
CA PRO A 610 -6.60 6.09 51.82
C PRO A 610 -7.72 5.12 51.44
N ASN A 611 -7.36 3.94 50.92
CA ASN A 611 -8.31 2.93 50.43
C ASN A 611 -9.33 3.45 49.39
N GLY A 612 -9.04 4.58 48.76
CA GLY A 612 -9.98 5.36 47.96
C GLY A 612 -9.45 5.75 46.58
N PRO A 613 -10.17 6.66 45.89
CA PRO A 613 -9.80 7.17 44.58
C PRO A 613 -8.54 8.04 44.60
N LEU A 614 -8.09 8.42 43.40
CA LEU A 614 -7.09 9.47 43.21
C LEU A 614 -7.83 10.79 43.00
N GLN A 615 -7.69 11.72 43.93
CA GLN A 615 -8.21 13.07 43.76
C GLN A 615 -7.22 13.89 42.93
N LEU A 616 -7.70 14.44 41.82
CA LEU A 616 -6.99 15.37 40.96
C LEU A 616 -7.57 16.77 41.14
N ARG A 617 -6.72 17.77 41.28
CA ARG A 617 -7.09 19.19 41.29
C ARG A 617 -6.18 19.96 40.34
N GLY A 618 -6.73 20.92 39.62
CA GLY A 618 -6.05 21.65 38.56
C GLY A 618 -6.70 21.41 37.19
N PRO A 619 -6.48 22.30 36.21
CA PRO A 619 -7.05 22.15 34.88
C PRO A 619 -6.44 20.94 34.20
N VAL A 620 -7.28 20.00 33.75
CA VAL A 620 -6.86 18.77 33.05
C VAL A 620 -7.84 18.45 31.93
N GLU A 621 -7.31 18.15 30.76
CA GLU A 621 -8.06 17.58 29.64
C GLU A 621 -7.88 16.06 29.63
N VAL A 622 -8.99 15.33 29.81
CA VAL A 622 -9.03 13.87 29.77
C VAL A 622 -9.17 13.43 28.32
N ILE A 623 -8.27 12.58 27.86
CA ILE A 623 -8.25 12.04 26.51
C ILE A 623 -8.32 10.51 26.53
N SER A 624 -8.91 9.94 25.49
CA SER A 624 -8.94 8.50 25.28
C SER A 624 -7.56 7.95 24.87
N GLY A 625 -7.45 6.63 24.76
CA GLY A 625 -6.23 5.95 24.31
C GLY A 625 -5.80 6.35 22.90
N THR A 626 -6.75 6.70 22.03
CA THR A 626 -6.51 7.23 20.67
C THR A 626 -6.33 8.74 20.60
N GLY A 627 -6.46 9.45 21.73
CA GLY A 627 -6.29 10.90 21.81
C GLY A 627 -7.56 11.73 21.63
N ARG A 628 -8.74 11.10 21.51
CA ARG A 628 -10.03 11.81 21.47
C ARG A 628 -10.31 12.50 22.81
N MET A 629 -10.80 13.74 22.77
CA MET A 629 -11.21 14.47 23.97
C MET A 629 -12.44 13.82 24.63
N VAL A 630 -12.32 13.53 25.92
CA VAL A 630 -13.37 12.90 26.76
C VAL A 630 -14.10 13.98 27.56
N CYS A 631 -13.38 14.75 28.37
CA CYS A 631 -13.89 15.89 29.12
C CYS A 631 -12.76 16.83 29.55
N ARG A 632 -13.10 18.04 30.01
CA ARG A 632 -12.17 19.06 30.50
C ARG A 632 -12.60 19.51 31.89
N VAL A 633 -11.80 19.21 32.91
CA VAL A 633 -12.21 19.38 34.30
C VAL A 633 -11.12 20.09 35.11
N ALA A 634 -11.54 20.85 36.13
CA ALA A 634 -10.63 21.46 37.11
C ALA A 634 -10.39 20.54 38.34
N GLN A 635 -11.18 19.47 38.46
CA GLN A 635 -11.06 18.47 39.50
C GLN A 635 -11.68 17.15 39.04
N ALA A 636 -11.11 16.03 39.47
CA ALA A 636 -11.65 14.70 39.19
C ALA A 636 -11.33 13.73 40.32
N ARG A 637 -12.17 12.71 40.51
CA ARG A 637 -11.84 11.55 41.34
C ARG A 637 -11.70 10.31 40.44
N LEU A 638 -10.46 9.88 40.21
CA LEU A 638 -10.19 8.75 39.32
C LEU A 638 -10.31 7.42 40.06
N CYS A 639 -10.87 6.43 39.39
CA CYS A 639 -10.94 5.07 39.90
C CYS A 639 -9.54 4.47 39.98
N ARG A 640 -9.10 4.12 41.20
CA ARG A 640 -7.82 3.44 41.46
C ARG A 640 -7.97 1.93 41.69
N CYS A 641 -9.16 1.47 42.06
CA CYS A 641 -9.42 0.08 42.47
C CYS A 641 -9.75 -0.90 41.34
N GLY A 642 -9.87 -0.43 40.09
CA GLY A 642 -10.29 -1.24 38.95
C GLY A 642 -11.78 -1.64 38.93
N GLY A 643 -12.55 -1.34 39.98
CA GLY A 643 -13.94 -1.80 40.14
C GLY A 643 -15.05 -0.87 39.65
N SER A 644 -14.76 0.42 39.38
CA SER A 644 -15.81 1.40 39.05
C SER A 644 -16.60 1.05 37.79
N GLN A 645 -17.90 1.26 37.76
CA GLN A 645 -18.70 1.10 36.54
C GLN A 645 -18.64 2.35 35.64
N THR A 646 -18.19 3.48 36.17
CA THR A 646 -18.09 4.77 35.47
C THR A 646 -16.65 5.18 35.18
N LYS A 647 -15.77 4.20 34.97
CA LYS A 647 -14.35 4.43 34.62
C LYS A 647 -14.24 5.44 33.46
N PRO A 648 -13.29 6.39 33.52
CA PRO A 648 -12.15 6.48 34.44
C PRO A 648 -12.48 7.05 35.83
N PHE A 649 -13.72 7.44 36.10
CA PHE A 649 -14.11 8.08 37.36
C PHE A 649 -14.51 7.07 38.44
N CYS A 650 -14.44 7.50 39.69
CA CYS A 650 -14.82 6.69 40.85
C CYS A 650 -16.33 6.80 41.13
N ASP A 651 -16.99 5.67 41.35
CA ASP A 651 -18.41 5.53 41.72
C ASP A 651 -18.62 4.95 43.14
N GLY A 652 -17.56 4.97 43.96
CA GLY A 652 -17.57 4.37 45.30
C GLY A 652 -17.32 2.85 45.35
N SER A 653 -17.09 2.17 44.22
CA SER A 653 -16.88 0.71 44.19
C SER A 653 -15.70 0.23 45.04
N HIS A 654 -14.71 1.08 45.33
CA HIS A 654 -13.58 0.77 46.20
C HIS A 654 -13.98 0.35 47.62
N ALA A 655 -15.05 0.93 48.18
CA ALA A 655 -15.55 0.56 49.49
C ALA A 655 -16.24 -0.82 49.47
N ARG A 656 -16.94 -1.13 48.37
CA ARG A 656 -17.66 -2.41 48.20
C ARG A 656 -16.75 -3.59 47.91
N ASN A 657 -15.67 -3.36 47.15
CA ASN A 657 -14.74 -4.43 46.76
C ASN A 657 -13.56 -4.60 47.74
N GLY A 658 -13.58 -3.92 48.89
CA GLY A 658 -12.54 -4.03 49.92
C GLY A 658 -11.17 -3.56 49.46
N PHE A 659 -11.10 -2.56 48.56
CA PHE A 659 -9.84 -2.07 48.04
C PHE A 659 -8.95 -1.50 49.14
N THR A 660 -7.71 -1.96 49.22
CA THR A 660 -6.71 -1.48 50.17
C THR A 660 -5.53 -0.82 49.48
N ALA A 661 -5.19 0.39 49.94
CA ALA A 661 -4.03 1.16 49.49
C ALA A 661 -3.73 2.29 50.48
N ALA A 662 -2.44 2.49 50.76
CA ALA A 662 -1.94 3.60 51.57
C ALA A 662 -2.04 4.97 50.85
#